data_AF-A0A4Z1HW33-F1
#
_entry.id   AF-A0A4Z1HW33-F1
#
_cell.length_a   1.000
_cell.length_b   1.000
_cell.length_c   1.000
_cell.angle_alpha   90.00
_cell.angle_beta   90.00
_cell.angle_gamma   90.00
#
_symmetry.space_group_name_H-M   'P 1'
#
loop_
_entity.id
_entity.type
_entity.pdbx_description
1 polymer ?
#
loop_
_entity_poly.entity_id
_entity_poly.type
_entity_poly.pdbx_seq_one_letter_code
_entity_poly.pdbx_strand_id
1 'polypeptide(L)'
;MTADSFSTGVSTLTPVLTQIVRWLRWESWIDFYETEEASLVDAPYDIDLVLANQIAEPFDCPSIYSWIQDCFLGRRLMPFLTLQDIATLRSAIPTRGIRDLERWRSSTPRTLQLAQFFSCMQDGWSPVQLVEALSASGVDSLFLETLPEAILAPLQEAIVECQSEPPTTWSRELLALVGREDVTMLLTPGRSARNFQPSLLPPSHESSLDVHAICASTTEIETTGAFDGSAEVDRQAITRAIFKDDRRVNEASNILNTFRSTIARVKSSPDWTESELLEAQKEHAQMLAYRTLAIPSGKGLLYYSARIPLLTQRFAIGGFNLSCVMKPNNNTIGVDKNAFTEEKVCWAFFHAGVSAGLSISRDAKGIDTSWILYNKPQQDLSNRHAGFLLALGLNGHLKSVAKWVAFRYLTPKHTMTSIGLLLGLAASYIGTMDSLITRLLSVHVTRMLPPGAAELNLSPLTQTTGIMGIGLLYCNTQHRRMSEIMVSEMEHIDQEVDEEPLRNEGYRLAAGFALGFINLGKGSDLKGLHDMRLTERLIALAAGSKKVDLVHILDKSTAAAIISVALIYMKSENQVLARKVDVPDSVLQFDYVRPDAFLLRTLARHLIMWSKIEPSHKWIKKSLPAPYKSRSSLQWIRTLTSADLPFYDILTGLCFSIALRFAGSANLTARDILLHYLDEFRRICQIEADSFDKKLARNTVRNCQDLVALGVSTVMAGTGDIAVFRRLRSMHGRDDSETPYGSHLAAHLAIGALFLGGGTFTFGTSDKAIAALLVAFYPIFPSTVQDNKSHLQAFRHFWVLAAEPRCLITRDIDTDQPVPIPLQITLRDGKEEERHTPCLIPEINQIKTVRTCSPEYWNVVLDLESNKAHVEAFKSTQILYVRKRPAHDASTNAFKATLQALDEVDQTANQSLQWLFELPAFSTLTKAERALVLPPDHGGPRDIHAGAEQTSVDSRLILEHATLGSGNKDRLLGLRLLFEWADKAMEEGREMRWIRKEVVQRLRARVWVGEME
;
A
#
# COMPACT_ATOMS: atom_id res chain seq x y z
N MET A 1 -12.05 8.67 60.75
CA MET A 1 -11.62 9.86 59.99
C MET A 1 -12.84 10.32 59.21
N THR A 2 -13.63 11.22 59.81
CA THR A 2 -15.02 11.54 59.44
C THR A 2 -15.19 13.05 59.38
N ALA A 3 -14.42 13.74 58.54
CA ALA A 3 -14.51 15.21 58.47
C ALA A 3 -14.35 15.83 57.07
N ASP A 4 -13.79 15.14 56.06
CA ASP A 4 -13.43 15.83 54.80
C ASP A 4 -14.30 15.47 53.58
N SER A 5 -15.36 14.68 53.71
CA SER A 5 -16.21 14.29 52.56
C SER A 5 -17.39 15.23 52.26
N PHE A 6 -17.62 16.27 53.07
CA PHE A 6 -18.84 17.11 52.98
C PHE A 6 -18.69 18.45 52.24
N SER A 7 -17.55 18.74 51.61
CA SER A 7 -17.50 19.94 50.75
C SER A 7 -16.56 19.77 49.56
N THR A 8 -17.11 19.30 48.44
CA THR A 8 -16.63 19.81 47.15
C THR A 8 -17.12 21.25 47.09
N GLY A 9 -16.23 22.23 47.31
CA GLY A 9 -16.53 23.64 47.60
C GLY A 9 -17.30 24.44 46.54
N VAL A 10 -18.52 24.04 46.22
CA VAL A 10 -19.52 24.82 45.48
C VAL A 10 -20.54 25.29 46.50
N SER A 11 -20.64 26.61 46.73
CA SER A 11 -21.67 27.20 47.59
C SER A 11 -23.06 26.85 47.05
N THR A 12 -23.84 26.05 47.80
CA THR A 12 -25.19 25.64 47.41
C THR A 12 -26.15 26.81 47.56
N LEU A 13 -27.07 26.98 46.59
CA LEU A 13 -28.13 27.99 46.68
C LEU A 13 -29.29 27.51 47.58
N THR A 14 -29.31 26.22 47.92
CA THR A 14 -30.35 25.53 48.66
C THR A 14 -30.71 26.24 49.99
N PRO A 15 -29.77 26.64 50.87
CA PRO A 15 -30.13 27.37 52.10
C PRO A 15 -30.88 28.68 51.83
N VAL A 16 -30.51 29.40 50.77
CA VAL A 16 -31.15 30.66 50.38
C VAL A 16 -32.55 30.39 49.81
N LEU A 17 -32.70 29.35 48.99
CA LEU A 17 -34.00 28.95 48.45
C LEU A 17 -34.94 28.47 49.54
N THR A 18 -34.49 27.61 50.47
CA THR A 18 -35.28 27.16 51.62
C THR A 18 -35.76 28.34 52.45
N GLN A 19 -34.91 29.34 52.68
CA GLN A 19 -35.27 30.57 53.40
C GLN A 19 -36.35 31.39 52.67
N ILE A 20 -36.20 31.57 51.35
CA ILE A 20 -37.17 32.30 50.52
C ILE A 20 -38.53 31.59 50.53
N VAL A 21 -38.53 30.27 50.35
CA VAL A 21 -39.74 29.45 50.31
C VAL A 21 -40.44 29.42 51.68
N ARG A 22 -39.69 29.40 52.79
CA ARG A 22 -40.25 29.53 54.14
C ARG A 22 -40.94 30.89 54.36
N TRP A 23 -40.39 31.98 53.85
CA TRP A 23 -41.08 33.29 53.86
C TRP A 23 -42.35 33.29 53.00
N LEU A 24 -42.36 32.56 51.88
CA LEU A 24 -43.50 32.43 50.96
C LEU A 24 -44.57 31.43 51.44
N ARG A 25 -44.25 30.55 52.41
CA ARG A 25 -45.11 29.47 52.93
C ARG A 25 -45.56 28.43 51.89
N TRP A 26 -44.68 28.03 50.98
CA TRP A 26 -44.97 26.92 50.05
C TRP A 26 -44.53 25.59 50.66
N GLU A 27 -45.45 24.89 51.32
CA GLU A 27 -45.17 23.67 52.12
C GLU A 27 -44.48 22.56 51.32
N SER A 28 -44.94 22.29 50.09
CA SER A 28 -44.35 21.28 49.18
C SER A 28 -42.90 21.58 48.78
N TRP A 29 -42.55 22.85 48.61
CA TRP A 29 -41.18 23.29 48.25
C TRP A 29 -40.28 23.31 49.49
N ILE A 30 -40.83 23.54 50.69
CA ILE A 30 -40.10 23.43 51.96
C ILE A 30 -39.66 21.98 52.16
N ASP A 31 -40.60 21.03 52.05
CA ASP A 31 -40.31 19.59 52.17
C ASP A 31 -39.26 19.13 51.15
N PHE A 32 -39.32 19.69 49.93
CA PHE A 32 -38.37 19.36 48.87
C PHE A 32 -36.94 19.79 49.20
N TYR A 33 -36.74 21.05 49.62
CA TYR A 33 -35.40 21.60 49.87
C TYR A 33 -34.81 21.20 51.23
N GLU A 34 -35.64 20.92 52.24
CA GLU A 34 -35.17 20.39 53.54
C GLU A 34 -34.55 18.99 53.40
N THR A 35 -35.05 18.21 52.45
CA THR A 35 -34.57 16.85 52.21
C THR A 35 -33.43 16.79 51.21
N GLU A 36 -32.99 17.93 50.64
CA GLU A 36 -32.02 17.95 49.54
C GLU A 36 -30.58 17.63 50.00
N GLU A 37 -30.17 18.13 51.17
CA GLU A 37 -28.82 17.95 51.70
C GLU A 37 -28.87 17.65 53.20
N ALA A 38 -28.22 16.56 53.63
CA ALA A 38 -28.21 16.12 55.03
C ALA A 38 -27.63 17.18 56.00
N SER A 39 -26.76 18.07 55.51
CA SER A 39 -26.16 19.17 56.27
C SER A 39 -27.15 20.30 56.61
N LEU A 40 -28.30 20.37 55.91
CA LEU A 40 -29.31 21.43 56.06
C LEU A 40 -30.41 21.10 57.07
N VAL A 41 -30.48 19.84 57.53
CA VAL A 41 -31.49 19.37 58.49
C VAL A 41 -31.46 20.17 59.80
N ASP A 42 -30.28 20.61 60.23
CA ASP A 42 -30.06 21.39 61.47
C ASP A 42 -29.79 22.89 61.23
N ALA A 43 -30.02 23.39 60.01
CA ALA A 43 -29.72 24.79 59.68
C ALA A 43 -30.75 25.76 60.34
N PRO A 44 -30.30 26.85 61.00
CA PRO A 44 -31.20 27.84 61.57
C PRO A 44 -31.74 28.76 60.47
N TYR A 45 -33.05 28.70 60.24
CA TYR A 45 -33.76 29.58 59.30
C TYR A 45 -34.61 30.61 60.03
N ASP A 46 -34.78 31.79 59.43
CA ASP A 46 -35.61 32.87 59.95
C ASP A 46 -37.09 32.64 59.61
N ILE A 47 -37.96 32.66 60.62
CA ILE A 47 -39.42 32.42 60.49
C ILE A 47 -40.21 33.71 60.76
N ASP A 48 -39.54 34.80 61.17
CA ASP A 48 -40.19 36.00 61.70
C ASP A 48 -40.72 36.94 60.60
N LEU A 49 -40.30 36.75 59.35
CA LEU A 49 -40.74 37.57 58.21
C LEU A 49 -42.07 37.05 57.64
N VAL A 50 -43.16 37.82 57.85
CA VAL A 50 -44.48 37.54 57.26
C VAL A 50 -44.76 38.53 56.13
N LEU A 51 -44.86 38.04 54.89
CA LEU A 51 -45.20 38.86 53.72
C LEU A 51 -46.66 39.37 53.81
N ALA A 52 -46.87 40.65 53.50
CA ALA A 52 -48.19 41.30 53.56
C ALA A 52 -49.20 40.76 52.52
N ASN A 53 -48.72 40.21 51.40
CA ASN A 53 -49.53 39.54 50.38
C ASN A 53 -48.98 38.12 50.17
N GLN A 54 -49.82 37.11 50.35
CA GLN A 54 -49.45 35.71 50.09
C GLN A 54 -49.45 35.44 48.58
N ILE A 55 -48.33 34.95 48.08
CA ILE A 55 -48.20 34.49 46.69
C ILE A 55 -48.57 33.01 46.67
N ALA A 56 -49.62 32.66 45.93
CA ALA A 56 -50.03 31.26 45.79
C ALA A 56 -48.93 30.43 45.10
N GLU A 57 -48.84 29.16 45.50
CA GLU A 57 -47.92 28.21 44.88
C GLU A 57 -48.29 28.00 43.39
N PRO A 58 -47.36 28.23 42.45
CA PRO A 58 -47.69 28.21 41.04
C PRO A 58 -47.71 26.81 40.41
N PHE A 59 -46.84 25.90 40.86
CA PHE A 59 -46.70 24.52 40.38
C PHE A 59 -45.82 23.70 41.34
N ASP A 60 -45.90 22.37 41.25
CA ASP A 60 -45.07 21.43 42.03
C ASP A 60 -43.58 21.63 41.73
N CYS A 61 -42.72 21.53 42.75
CA CYS A 61 -41.28 21.80 42.62
C CYS A 61 -40.62 20.91 41.52
N PRO A 62 -40.11 21.50 40.41
CA PRO A 62 -39.61 20.72 39.28
C PRO A 62 -38.21 20.18 39.56
N SER A 63 -38.08 18.87 39.73
CA SER A 63 -36.77 18.20 39.87
C SER A 63 -36.24 17.73 38.51
N ILE A 64 -35.08 18.25 38.12
CA ILE A 64 -34.43 17.88 36.85
C ILE A 64 -34.02 16.40 36.81
N TYR A 65 -33.61 15.81 37.93
CA TYR A 65 -33.27 14.39 38.02
C TYR A 65 -34.49 13.49 37.78
N SER A 66 -35.63 13.83 38.40
CA SER A 66 -36.89 13.09 38.16
C SER A 66 -37.35 13.19 36.71
N TRP A 67 -37.22 14.37 36.11
CA TRP A 67 -37.57 14.57 34.70
C TRP A 67 -36.65 13.78 33.76
N ILE A 68 -35.34 13.80 33.99
CA ILE A 68 -34.38 13.01 33.22
C ILE A 68 -34.68 11.52 33.35
N GLN A 69 -35.00 11.06 34.56
CA GLN A 69 -35.40 9.67 34.82
C GLN A 69 -36.64 9.29 34.02
N ASP A 70 -37.71 10.09 34.10
CA ASP A 70 -38.93 9.85 33.34
C ASP A 70 -38.70 9.88 31.82
N CYS A 71 -37.81 10.75 31.33
CA CYS A 71 -37.42 10.80 29.93
C CYS A 71 -36.67 9.55 29.47
N PHE A 72 -35.71 9.04 30.26
CA PHE A 72 -34.99 7.82 29.93
C PHE A 72 -35.88 6.56 30.01
N LEU A 73 -36.74 6.48 31.02
CA LEU A 73 -37.69 5.37 31.18
C LEU A 73 -38.74 5.37 30.06
N GLY A 74 -39.32 6.54 29.78
CA GLY A 74 -40.35 6.75 28.78
C GLY A 74 -39.82 6.89 27.34
N ARG A 75 -38.50 6.95 27.14
CA ARG A 75 -37.80 7.13 25.84
C ARG A 75 -38.39 8.24 24.97
N ARG A 76 -38.84 9.32 25.60
CA ARG A 76 -39.48 10.47 24.94
C ARG A 76 -39.30 11.71 25.78
N LEU A 77 -39.39 12.87 25.16
CA LEU A 77 -39.46 14.13 25.87
C LEU A 77 -40.74 14.19 26.73
N MET A 78 -40.56 14.17 28.04
CA MET A 78 -41.62 14.50 29.00
C MET A 78 -41.68 16.03 29.18
N PRO A 79 -42.86 16.62 29.43
CA PRO A 79 -42.97 18.06 29.62
C PRO A 79 -42.16 18.50 30.85
N PHE A 80 -41.29 19.51 30.67
CA PHE A 80 -40.53 20.13 31.75
C PHE A 80 -40.61 21.65 31.62
N LEU A 81 -40.74 22.33 32.74
CA LEU A 81 -40.93 23.77 32.76
C LEU A 81 -39.58 24.47 32.54
N THR A 82 -39.22 24.77 31.29
CA THR A 82 -37.99 25.52 31.02
C THR A 82 -38.19 27.02 31.29
N LEU A 83 -37.10 27.78 31.47
CA LEU A 83 -37.18 29.25 31.60
C LEU A 83 -37.86 29.90 30.38
N GLN A 84 -37.72 29.29 29.21
CA GLN A 84 -38.43 29.68 27.99
C GLN A 84 -39.95 29.47 28.13
N ASP A 85 -40.38 28.35 28.70
CA ASP A 85 -41.80 28.05 28.93
C ASP A 85 -42.40 29.01 29.96
N ILE A 86 -41.68 29.32 31.04
CA ILE A 86 -42.10 30.28 32.06
C ILE A 86 -42.23 31.70 31.47
N ALA A 87 -41.31 32.12 30.61
CA ALA A 87 -41.36 33.43 29.96
C ALA A 87 -42.50 33.53 28.93
N THR A 88 -42.76 32.44 28.19
CA THR A 88 -43.87 32.38 27.23
C THR A 88 -45.24 32.32 27.90
N LEU A 89 -45.35 31.64 29.05
CA LEU A 89 -46.57 31.64 29.89
C LEU A 89 -46.93 33.04 30.43
N ARG A 90 -45.94 33.92 30.62
CA ARG A 90 -46.14 35.29 31.14
C ARG A 90 -46.36 36.35 30.06
N SER A 91 -46.07 36.05 28.78
CA SER A 91 -46.19 37.00 27.68
C SER A 91 -47.40 36.69 26.79
N ALA A 92 -48.34 37.64 26.67
CA ALA A 92 -49.49 37.53 25.77
C ALA A 92 -49.14 37.69 24.27
N ILE A 93 -47.86 37.92 23.93
CA ILE A 93 -47.39 38.13 22.55
C ILE A 93 -46.40 37.01 22.20
N PRO A 94 -46.64 36.21 21.14
CA PRO A 94 -45.76 35.12 20.74
C PRO A 94 -44.59 35.67 19.92
N THR A 95 -43.58 36.25 20.56
CA THR A 95 -42.32 36.60 19.89
C THR A 95 -41.40 35.38 19.85
N ARG A 96 -41.60 34.49 18.88
CA ARG A 96 -40.56 33.53 18.47
C ARG A 96 -39.45 34.30 17.72
N GLY A 97 -38.63 35.05 18.45
CA GLY A 97 -37.45 35.73 17.91
C GLY A 97 -36.18 34.87 18.05
N ILE A 98 -35.38 34.76 16.98
CA ILE A 98 -34.08 34.07 16.99
C ILE A 98 -33.15 34.61 18.09
N ARG A 99 -33.24 35.91 18.41
CA ARG A 99 -32.46 36.57 19.48
C ARG A 99 -32.84 36.11 20.91
N ASP A 100 -34.08 35.71 21.13
CA ASP A 100 -34.50 35.23 22.46
C ASP A 100 -34.01 33.79 22.68
N LEU A 101 -34.00 32.96 21.64
CA LEU A 101 -33.41 31.62 21.67
C LEU A 101 -31.91 31.63 22.01
N GLU A 102 -31.14 32.58 21.49
CA GLU A 102 -29.72 32.76 21.85
C GLU A 102 -29.55 33.18 23.32
N ARG A 103 -30.42 34.05 23.85
CA ARG A 103 -30.40 34.42 25.27
C ARG A 103 -30.70 33.21 26.16
N TRP A 104 -31.72 32.42 25.86
CA TRP A 104 -32.05 31.24 26.66
C TRP A 104 -30.98 30.15 26.58
N ARG A 105 -30.35 29.96 25.42
CA ARG A 105 -29.16 29.10 25.28
C ARG A 105 -28.00 29.59 26.14
N SER A 106 -27.84 30.88 26.35
CA SER A 106 -26.82 31.41 27.26
C SER A 106 -27.15 31.22 28.75
N SER A 107 -28.44 31.20 29.13
CA SER A 107 -28.88 31.11 30.53
C SER A 107 -29.06 29.68 31.03
N THR A 108 -29.64 28.78 30.23
CA THR A 108 -29.83 27.37 30.57
C THR A 108 -29.42 26.45 29.41
N PRO A 109 -28.12 26.44 29.04
CA PRO A 109 -27.64 25.65 27.90
C PRO A 109 -27.91 24.16 28.07
N ARG A 110 -27.65 23.61 29.27
CA ARG A 110 -27.72 22.16 29.53
C ARG A 110 -29.14 21.60 29.41
N THR A 111 -30.12 22.27 30.00
CA THR A 111 -31.53 21.85 29.97
C THR A 111 -32.07 21.88 28.55
N LEU A 112 -31.68 22.88 27.75
CA LEU A 112 -32.12 22.99 26.35
C LEU A 112 -31.45 21.95 25.44
N GLN A 113 -30.19 21.62 25.67
CA GLN A 113 -29.49 20.55 24.94
C GLN A 113 -30.09 19.18 25.26
N LEU A 114 -30.34 18.88 26.54
CA LEU A 114 -31.01 17.63 26.94
C LEU A 114 -32.44 17.56 26.42
N ALA A 115 -33.20 18.65 26.46
CA ALA A 115 -34.55 18.69 25.90
C ALA A 115 -34.55 18.46 24.38
N GLN A 116 -33.58 19.03 23.65
CA GLN A 116 -33.39 18.76 22.22
C GLN A 116 -33.03 17.29 21.98
N PHE A 117 -32.13 16.71 22.78
CA PHE A 117 -31.77 15.30 22.71
C PHE A 117 -32.99 14.39 22.93
N PHE A 118 -33.74 14.59 24.02
CA PHE A 118 -34.94 13.81 24.32
C PHE A 118 -36.07 14.03 23.32
N SER A 119 -36.12 15.19 22.64
CA SER A 119 -37.07 15.43 21.55
C SER A 119 -36.82 14.54 20.33
N CYS A 120 -35.58 14.12 20.14
CA CYS A 120 -35.19 13.25 19.05
C CYS A 120 -35.48 11.78 19.39
N MET A 121 -35.44 11.36 20.66
CA MET A 121 -35.59 9.96 21.10
C MET A 121 -36.86 9.27 20.60
N GLN A 122 -36.70 8.00 20.19
CA GLN A 122 -37.79 7.10 19.82
C GLN A 122 -37.57 5.70 20.39
N ASP A 123 -38.64 4.91 20.45
CA ASP A 123 -38.58 3.51 20.86
C ASP A 123 -37.83 2.65 19.82
N GLY A 124 -36.91 1.81 20.29
CA GLY A 124 -36.16 0.86 19.46
C GLY A 124 -34.87 1.40 18.83
N TRP A 125 -34.41 2.57 19.26
CA TRP A 125 -33.14 3.16 18.78
C TRP A 125 -31.94 2.23 18.94
N SER A 126 -31.10 2.22 17.91
CA SER A 126 -29.76 1.67 18.01
C SER A 126 -28.83 2.63 18.76
N PRO A 127 -27.77 2.13 19.40
CA PRO A 127 -26.76 2.96 20.06
C PRO A 127 -26.18 4.04 19.12
N VAL A 128 -26.03 3.72 17.83
CA VAL A 128 -25.56 4.62 16.78
C VAL A 128 -26.46 5.85 16.64
N GLN A 129 -27.78 5.64 16.55
CA GLN A 129 -28.76 6.72 16.41
C GLN A 129 -28.77 7.64 17.63
N LEU A 130 -28.53 7.07 18.82
CA LEU A 130 -28.43 7.83 20.06
C LEU A 130 -27.21 8.76 20.05
N VAL A 131 -26.04 8.28 19.62
CA VAL A 131 -24.82 9.10 19.50
C VAL A 131 -24.97 10.18 18.41
N GLU A 132 -25.62 9.85 17.28
CA GLU A 132 -25.93 10.83 16.24
C GLU A 132 -26.86 11.93 16.76
N ALA A 133 -27.87 11.57 17.55
CA ALA A 133 -28.77 12.52 18.20
C ALA A 133 -28.05 13.40 19.25
N LEU A 134 -27.11 12.82 20.02
CA LEU A 134 -26.27 13.59 20.96
C LEU A 134 -25.47 14.67 20.23
N SER A 135 -24.77 14.30 19.16
CA SER A 135 -24.01 15.26 18.36
C SER A 135 -24.92 16.30 17.69
N ALA A 136 -26.08 15.89 17.15
CA ALA A 136 -27.05 16.81 16.56
C ALA A 136 -27.63 17.81 17.58
N SER A 137 -27.70 17.45 18.86
CA SER A 137 -28.10 18.33 19.95
C SER A 137 -26.99 19.29 20.43
N GLY A 138 -25.79 19.20 19.85
CA GLY A 138 -24.63 20.04 20.19
C GLY A 138 -23.95 19.66 21.49
N VAL A 139 -23.98 18.37 21.84
CA VAL A 139 -23.27 17.82 23.01
C VAL A 139 -21.84 17.45 22.61
N ASP A 140 -20.86 18.07 23.27
CA ASP A 140 -19.43 17.82 23.09
C ASP A 140 -18.87 16.95 24.24
N SER A 141 -17.64 16.42 24.10
CA SER A 141 -16.97 15.63 25.16
C SER A 141 -16.87 16.39 26.49
N LEU A 142 -16.52 17.68 26.44
CA LEU A 142 -16.48 18.59 27.59
C LEU A 142 -17.83 18.70 28.31
N PHE A 143 -18.95 18.60 27.58
CA PHE A 143 -20.27 18.60 28.21
C PHE A 143 -20.49 17.31 29.00
N LEU A 144 -20.12 16.16 28.43
CA LEU A 144 -20.25 14.85 29.06
C LEU A 144 -19.46 14.75 30.37
N GLU A 145 -18.23 15.26 30.40
CA GLU A 145 -17.38 15.29 31.62
C GLU A 145 -18.01 16.09 32.77
N THR A 146 -18.93 17.01 32.48
CA THR A 146 -19.57 17.85 33.50
C THR A 146 -20.89 17.31 34.02
N LEU A 147 -21.36 16.16 33.51
CA LEU A 147 -22.59 15.52 33.95
C LEU A 147 -22.35 14.63 35.17
N PRO A 148 -23.33 14.50 36.08
CA PRO A 148 -23.28 13.51 37.15
C PRO A 148 -23.15 12.09 36.59
N GLU A 149 -22.35 11.25 37.23
CA GLU A 149 -21.96 9.91 36.76
C GLU A 149 -23.17 9.00 36.49
N ALA A 150 -24.21 9.14 37.31
CA ALA A 150 -25.45 8.39 37.16
C ALA A 150 -26.24 8.74 35.90
N ILE A 151 -26.22 9.99 35.45
CA ILE A 151 -26.85 10.45 34.21
C ILE A 151 -25.94 10.15 33.00
N LEU A 152 -24.63 10.23 33.23
CA LEU A 152 -23.61 9.96 32.23
C LEU A 152 -23.58 8.48 31.82
N ALA A 153 -23.79 7.54 32.75
CA ALA A 153 -23.63 6.11 32.51
C ALA A 153 -24.46 5.56 31.32
N PRO A 154 -25.78 5.85 31.17
CA PRO A 154 -26.55 5.44 30.00
C PRO A 154 -26.02 5.98 28.67
N LEU A 155 -25.47 7.21 28.67
CA LEU A 155 -24.92 7.86 27.48
C LEU A 155 -23.56 7.27 27.12
N GLN A 156 -22.69 7.05 28.11
CA GLN A 156 -21.38 6.43 27.93
C GLN A 156 -21.50 4.97 27.48
N GLU A 157 -22.50 4.23 27.96
CA GLU A 157 -22.73 2.86 27.48
C GLU A 157 -22.95 2.82 25.96
N ALA A 158 -23.78 3.73 25.42
CA ALA A 158 -24.01 3.84 23.99
C ALA A 158 -22.74 4.26 23.22
N ILE A 159 -21.93 5.16 23.80
CA ILE A 159 -20.65 5.60 23.22
C ILE A 159 -19.66 4.42 23.16
N VAL A 160 -19.48 3.68 24.24
CA VAL A 160 -18.58 2.50 24.34
C VAL A 160 -19.01 1.39 23.39
N GLU A 161 -20.32 1.16 23.24
CA GLU A 161 -20.84 0.19 22.28
C GLU A 161 -20.48 0.60 20.84
N CYS A 162 -20.67 1.87 20.49
CA CYS A 162 -20.29 2.41 19.19
C CYS A 162 -18.77 2.49 18.98
N GLN A 163 -17.99 2.63 20.05
CA GLN A 163 -16.53 2.65 20.00
C GLN A 163 -15.97 1.33 19.46
N SER A 164 -16.67 0.22 19.68
CA SER A 164 -16.25 -1.09 19.19
C SER A 164 -16.29 -1.22 17.67
N GLU A 165 -17.33 -0.69 17.02
CA GLU A 165 -17.50 -0.71 15.57
C GLU A 165 -18.26 0.55 15.10
N PRO A 166 -17.55 1.67 14.88
CA PRO A 166 -18.19 2.90 14.42
C PRO A 166 -18.66 2.76 12.96
N PRO A 167 -19.85 3.28 12.61
CA PRO A 167 -20.33 3.36 11.24
C PRO A 167 -19.37 4.12 10.32
N THR A 168 -19.26 3.66 9.08
CA THR A 168 -18.38 4.24 8.05
C THR A 168 -18.86 5.58 7.49
N THR A 169 -20.07 6.01 7.88
CA THR A 169 -20.71 7.27 7.46
C THR A 169 -20.43 8.43 8.41
N TRP A 170 -19.80 8.19 9.57
CA TRP A 170 -19.62 9.20 10.60
C TRP A 170 -18.64 10.31 10.23
N SER A 171 -18.98 11.52 10.69
CA SER A 171 -18.13 12.71 10.53
C SER A 171 -16.97 12.69 11.53
N ARG A 172 -15.98 13.57 11.31
CA ARG A 172 -14.85 13.72 12.24
C ARG A 172 -15.27 14.11 13.65
N GLU A 173 -16.34 14.88 13.78
CA GLU A 173 -16.90 15.32 15.07
C GLU A 173 -17.49 14.13 15.85
N LEU A 174 -18.25 13.27 15.17
CA LEU A 174 -18.80 12.03 15.75
C LEU A 174 -17.69 11.05 16.16
N LEU A 175 -16.67 10.88 15.32
CA LEU A 175 -15.53 10.02 15.62
C LEU A 175 -14.70 10.55 16.80
N ALA A 176 -14.55 11.88 16.92
CA ALA A 176 -13.90 12.51 18.06
C ALA A 176 -14.71 12.33 19.35
N LEU A 177 -16.05 12.48 19.28
CA LEU A 177 -16.94 12.27 20.43
C LEU A 177 -16.86 10.84 20.99
N VAL A 178 -16.65 9.84 20.12
CA VAL A 178 -16.53 8.42 20.51
C VAL A 178 -15.08 8.03 20.86
N GLY A 179 -14.11 8.96 20.76
CA GLY A 179 -12.71 8.68 21.05
C GLY A 179 -12.01 7.81 19.98
N ARG A 180 -12.57 7.72 18.77
CA ARG A 180 -12.01 7.00 17.60
C ARG A 180 -11.25 7.95 16.69
N GLU A 181 -10.20 8.57 17.23
CA GLU A 181 -9.27 9.40 16.46
C GLU A 181 -8.50 8.61 15.39
N ASP A 182 -8.39 7.30 15.56
CA ASP A 182 -7.74 6.36 14.64
C ASP A 182 -8.35 6.42 13.23
N VAL A 183 -9.67 6.37 13.15
CA VAL A 183 -10.43 6.52 11.89
C VAL A 183 -10.29 7.94 11.34
N THR A 184 -10.25 8.96 12.21
CA THR A 184 -10.09 10.36 11.79
C THR A 184 -8.71 10.62 11.15
N MET A 185 -7.66 9.97 11.67
CA MET A 185 -6.31 10.04 11.13
C MET A 185 -6.23 9.39 9.74
N LEU A 186 -6.99 8.31 9.50
CA LEU A 186 -7.14 7.70 8.18
C LEU A 186 -7.80 8.66 7.17
N LEU A 187 -8.80 9.41 7.60
CA LEU A 187 -9.58 10.33 6.75
C LEU A 187 -8.90 11.69 6.48
N THR A 188 -7.68 11.91 6.99
CA THR A 188 -6.96 13.18 6.80
C THR A 188 -5.73 12.97 5.91
N PRO A 189 -5.90 12.93 4.58
CA PRO A 189 -4.78 12.73 3.66
C PRO A 189 -3.76 13.88 3.76
N GLY A 190 -2.48 13.56 3.85
CA GLY A 190 -1.38 14.52 3.70
C GLY A 190 -0.80 15.14 4.97
N ARG A 191 -1.23 14.76 6.18
CA ARG A 191 -0.38 14.97 7.37
C ARG A 191 0.74 13.93 7.31
N SER A 192 1.98 14.41 7.16
CA SER A 192 3.19 13.59 7.16
C SER A 192 3.11 12.51 8.23
N ALA A 193 3.68 11.33 7.95
CA ALA A 193 4.19 10.44 8.98
C ALA A 193 4.82 11.33 10.06
N ARG A 194 4.34 11.19 11.30
CA ARG A 194 4.92 11.94 12.43
C ARG A 194 6.43 11.72 12.34
N ASN A 195 7.24 12.76 12.55
CA ASN A 195 8.69 12.62 12.54
C ASN A 195 9.06 11.57 13.58
N PHE A 196 9.26 10.34 13.11
CA PHE A 196 9.64 9.21 13.89
C PHE A 196 11.09 9.45 14.29
N GLN A 197 11.32 9.77 15.56
CA GLN A 197 12.55 9.34 16.19
C GLN A 197 12.30 7.92 16.67
N PRO A 198 12.90 6.88 16.07
CA PRO A 198 12.88 5.57 16.70
C PRO A 198 13.48 5.75 18.08
N SER A 199 12.65 5.64 19.12
CA SER A 199 13.13 5.02 20.33
C SER A 199 13.53 3.61 19.90
N LEU A 200 14.83 3.38 19.71
CA LEU A 200 15.41 2.07 19.53
C LEU A 200 15.14 1.31 20.83
N LEU A 201 13.91 0.81 21.01
CA LEU A 201 13.70 -0.28 21.93
C LEU A 201 14.56 -1.42 21.38
N PRO A 202 15.54 -1.90 22.17
CA PRO A 202 16.38 -3.00 21.72
C PRO A 202 15.47 -4.18 21.37
N PRO A 203 15.80 -4.94 20.30
CA PRO A 203 15.05 -6.15 19.99
C PRO A 203 14.89 -6.98 21.27
N SER A 204 13.70 -7.55 21.49
CA SER A 204 13.38 -8.40 22.64
C SER A 204 14.22 -9.67 22.75
N HIS A 205 15.11 -9.90 21.78
CA HIS A 205 16.28 -10.76 21.93
C HIS A 205 17.53 -9.90 21.83
N GLU A 206 18.41 -10.00 22.82
CA GLU A 206 19.78 -9.51 22.73
C GLU A 206 20.50 -10.24 21.57
N SER A 207 20.34 -9.77 20.34
CA SER A 207 21.36 -9.97 19.33
C SER A 207 22.47 -8.99 19.66
N SER A 208 23.40 -9.39 20.53
CA SER A 208 24.71 -8.80 20.58
C SER A 208 25.32 -8.98 19.19
N LEU A 209 25.21 -7.94 18.35
CA LEU A 209 26.00 -7.87 17.14
C LEU A 209 27.46 -7.95 17.60
N ASP A 210 28.09 -9.08 17.33
CA ASP A 210 29.50 -9.31 17.63
C ASP A 210 30.31 -8.12 17.11
N VAL A 211 31.27 -7.64 17.90
CA VAL A 211 32.20 -6.57 17.50
C VAL A 211 32.86 -6.92 16.17
N HIS A 212 33.08 -8.21 15.89
CA HIS A 212 33.55 -8.67 14.59
C HIS A 212 32.54 -8.45 13.46
N ALA A 213 31.24 -8.64 13.70
CA ALA A 213 30.19 -8.36 12.71
C ALA A 213 30.06 -6.84 12.45
N ILE A 214 30.20 -6.02 13.50
CA ILE A 214 30.25 -4.56 13.38
C ILE A 214 31.48 -4.13 12.56
N CYS A 215 32.68 -4.60 12.92
CA CYS A 215 33.91 -4.32 12.17
C CYS A 215 33.86 -4.81 10.71
N ALA A 216 33.22 -5.96 10.46
CA ALA A 216 33.00 -6.47 9.10
C ALA A 216 32.00 -5.58 8.34
N SER A 217 30.95 -5.08 8.98
CA SER A 217 30.02 -4.12 8.36
C SER A 217 30.69 -2.79 8.01
N THR A 218 31.67 -2.33 8.80
CA THR A 218 32.45 -1.12 8.49
C THR A 218 33.36 -1.30 7.27
N THR A 219 33.74 -2.54 6.92
CA THR A 219 34.52 -2.83 5.70
C THR A 219 33.64 -3.03 4.46
N GLU A 220 32.34 -3.25 4.65
CA GLU A 220 31.38 -3.14 3.56
C GLU A 220 31.28 -1.67 3.18
N ILE A 221 31.79 -1.33 2.00
CA ILE A 221 31.60 -0.01 1.42
C ILE A 221 30.09 0.12 1.12
N GLU A 222 29.31 0.56 2.10
CA GLU A 222 28.00 1.14 1.86
C GLU A 222 28.21 2.41 1.04
N THR A 223 28.39 2.24 -0.27
CA THR A 223 28.50 3.34 -1.23
C THR A 223 27.24 4.19 -1.28
N THR A 224 26.19 3.83 -0.54
CA THR A 224 24.96 4.60 -0.40
C THR A 224 24.93 5.35 0.93
N GLY A 225 25.98 6.06 1.28
CA GLY A 225 25.96 7.07 2.34
C GLY A 225 25.42 8.39 1.80
N ALA A 226 24.12 8.64 1.97
CA ALA A 226 23.43 9.95 1.85
C ALA A 226 21.89 9.83 1.99
N PHE A 227 21.40 9.10 2.99
CA PHE A 227 19.96 8.88 3.16
C PHE A 227 19.50 9.22 4.56
N ASP A 228 18.25 9.65 4.66
CA ASP A 228 17.54 9.64 5.93
C ASP A 228 17.34 8.18 6.35
N GLY A 229 18.15 7.72 7.31
CA GLY A 229 18.14 6.32 7.77
C GLY A 229 16.78 5.90 8.33
N SER A 230 15.93 6.84 8.75
CA SER A 230 14.61 6.55 9.32
C SER A 230 13.68 5.83 8.33
N ALA A 231 13.62 6.28 7.07
CA ALA A 231 12.74 5.70 6.04
C ALA A 231 13.17 4.29 5.62
N GLU A 232 14.48 4.03 5.58
CA GLU A 232 15.01 2.69 5.29
C GLU A 232 14.78 1.74 6.46
N VAL A 233 14.96 2.21 7.70
CA VAL A 233 14.70 1.41 8.91
C VAL A 233 13.22 1.04 9.04
N ASP A 234 12.31 1.99 8.84
CA ASP A 234 10.86 1.75 8.85
C ASP A 234 10.47 0.70 7.79
N ARG A 235 10.99 0.85 6.58
CA ARG A 235 10.76 -0.12 5.51
C ARG A 235 11.35 -1.49 5.80
N GLN A 236 12.52 -1.55 6.41
CA GLN A 236 13.10 -2.82 6.87
C GLN A 236 12.25 -3.45 7.98
N ALA A 237 11.67 -2.67 8.89
CA ALA A 237 10.75 -3.17 9.91
C ALA A 237 9.50 -3.80 9.28
N ILE A 238 8.88 -3.12 8.30
CA ILE A 238 7.75 -3.66 7.53
C ILE A 238 8.16 -4.94 6.80
N THR A 239 9.30 -4.94 6.12
CA THR A 239 9.80 -6.11 5.37
C THR A 239 10.06 -7.30 6.30
N ARG A 240 10.62 -7.06 7.49
CA ARG A 240 10.83 -8.10 8.52
C ARG A 240 9.52 -8.62 9.08
N ALA A 241 8.50 -7.76 9.23
CA ALA A 241 7.17 -8.18 9.66
C ALA A 241 6.47 -9.08 8.61
N ILE A 242 6.62 -8.76 7.32
CA ILE A 242 6.13 -9.61 6.21
C ILE A 242 6.84 -10.97 6.20
N PHE A 243 8.17 -10.96 6.34
CA PHE A 243 9.02 -12.15 6.23
C PHE A 243 9.61 -12.56 7.59
N LYS A 244 8.74 -12.78 8.58
CA LYS A 244 9.17 -13.08 9.96
C LYS A 244 9.74 -14.49 10.15
N ASP A 245 9.29 -15.45 9.34
CA ASP A 245 9.60 -16.88 9.55
C ASP A 245 10.99 -17.28 8.99
N ASP A 246 11.56 -16.51 8.06
CA ASP A 246 12.81 -16.84 7.38
C ASP A 246 13.65 -15.61 7.01
N ARG A 247 14.90 -15.84 6.59
CA ARG A 247 15.82 -14.79 6.13
C ARG A 247 15.90 -14.71 4.61
N ARG A 248 14.78 -14.96 3.90
CA ARG A 248 14.77 -15.04 2.43
C ARG A 248 15.17 -13.71 1.77
N VAL A 249 14.78 -12.59 2.36
CA VAL A 249 15.12 -11.26 1.84
C VAL A 249 16.62 -10.98 1.96
N ASN A 250 17.26 -11.35 3.08
CA ASN A 250 18.70 -11.22 3.22
C ASN A 250 19.44 -12.02 2.14
N GLU A 251 18.98 -13.23 1.83
CA GLU A 251 19.54 -14.02 0.74
C GLU A 251 19.32 -13.37 -0.63
N ALA A 252 18.11 -12.85 -0.91
CA ALA A 252 17.83 -12.14 -2.15
C ALA A 252 18.69 -10.88 -2.32
N SER A 253 18.87 -10.11 -1.23
CA SER A 253 19.75 -8.95 -1.18
C SER A 253 21.22 -9.33 -1.39
N ASN A 254 21.67 -10.48 -0.87
CA ASN A 254 23.02 -11.01 -1.12
C ASN A 254 23.22 -11.40 -2.59
N ILE A 255 22.24 -12.08 -3.20
CA ILE A 255 22.26 -12.48 -4.61
C ILE A 255 22.27 -11.26 -5.54
N LEU A 256 21.54 -10.20 -5.17
CA LEU A 256 21.44 -8.96 -5.92
C LEU A 256 22.47 -7.89 -5.50
N ASN A 257 23.55 -8.31 -4.82
CA ASN A 257 24.64 -7.41 -4.45
C ASN A 257 25.68 -7.31 -5.58
N THR A 258 26.11 -6.08 -5.88
CA THR A 258 27.11 -5.76 -6.91
C THR A 258 28.48 -5.37 -6.33
N PHE A 259 28.59 -5.23 -5.01
CA PHE A 259 29.79 -4.73 -4.32
C PHE A 259 30.61 -5.81 -3.63
N ARG A 260 29.98 -6.90 -3.20
CA ARG A 260 30.69 -8.04 -2.61
C ARG A 260 31.37 -8.83 -3.71
N SER A 261 32.61 -9.27 -3.45
CA SER A 261 33.33 -10.15 -4.35
C SER A 261 32.62 -11.49 -4.47
N THR A 262 32.44 -11.98 -5.70
CA THR A 262 31.77 -13.26 -5.94
C THR A 262 32.65 -14.42 -5.48
N ILE A 263 32.05 -15.47 -4.94
CA ILE A 263 32.78 -16.69 -4.57
C ILE A 263 32.60 -17.70 -5.69
N ALA A 264 33.71 -18.32 -6.13
CA ALA A 264 33.66 -19.37 -7.16
C ALA A 264 34.61 -20.53 -6.84
N ARG A 265 34.35 -21.66 -7.50
CA ARG A 265 35.17 -22.87 -7.38
C ARG A 265 35.39 -23.44 -8.77
N VAL A 266 36.64 -23.47 -9.19
CA VAL A 266 37.07 -24.17 -10.41
C VAL A 266 37.57 -25.55 -10.02
N LYS A 267 37.10 -26.60 -10.70
CA LYS A 267 37.61 -27.97 -10.53
C LYS A 267 38.93 -28.07 -11.28
N SER A 268 40.04 -28.21 -10.55
CA SER A 268 41.36 -28.43 -11.14
C SER A 268 41.50 -29.87 -11.64
N SER A 269 41.94 -30.06 -12.88
CA SER A 269 42.45 -31.37 -13.34
C SER A 269 43.83 -31.64 -12.74
N PRO A 270 44.19 -32.88 -12.36
CA PRO A 270 45.52 -33.20 -11.86
C PRO A 270 46.65 -32.90 -12.87
N ASP A 271 46.33 -32.86 -14.16
CA ASP A 271 47.30 -32.63 -15.24
C ASP A 271 47.56 -31.13 -15.51
N TRP A 272 46.83 -30.22 -14.86
CA TRP A 272 46.96 -28.79 -15.11
C TRP A 272 48.17 -28.18 -14.40
N THR A 273 48.92 -27.38 -15.14
CA THR A 273 49.94 -26.50 -14.56
C THR A 273 49.28 -25.35 -13.77
N GLU A 274 50.05 -24.70 -12.88
CA GLU A 274 49.55 -23.53 -12.14
C GLU A 274 49.12 -22.38 -13.08
N SER A 275 49.76 -22.25 -14.24
CA SER A 275 49.40 -21.27 -15.26
C SER A 275 48.05 -21.58 -15.90
N GLU A 276 47.84 -22.83 -16.30
CA GLU A 276 46.55 -23.29 -16.88
C GLU A 276 45.41 -23.19 -15.86
N LEU A 277 45.67 -23.49 -14.60
CA LEU A 277 44.69 -23.29 -13.52
C LEU A 277 44.34 -21.81 -13.35
N LEU A 278 45.33 -20.92 -13.39
CA LEU A 278 45.10 -19.47 -13.30
C LEU A 278 44.32 -18.94 -14.51
N GLU A 279 44.60 -19.44 -15.71
CA GLU A 279 43.86 -19.08 -16.93
C GLU A 279 42.40 -19.54 -16.86
N ALA A 280 42.15 -20.80 -16.47
CA ALA A 280 40.81 -21.32 -16.25
C ALA A 280 40.05 -20.51 -15.17
N GLN A 281 40.76 -20.10 -14.11
CA GLN A 281 40.19 -19.23 -13.08
C GLN A 281 39.86 -17.82 -13.61
N LYS A 282 40.70 -17.24 -14.48
CA LYS A 282 40.42 -15.94 -15.11
C LYS A 282 39.24 -16.01 -16.05
N GLU A 283 39.15 -17.05 -16.89
CA GLU A 283 38.01 -17.28 -17.79
C GLU A 283 36.71 -17.42 -16.98
N HIS A 284 36.73 -18.23 -15.92
CA HIS A 284 35.57 -18.39 -15.04
C HIS A 284 35.18 -17.07 -14.36
N ALA A 285 36.15 -16.26 -13.91
CA ALA A 285 35.87 -14.94 -13.35
C ALA A 285 35.22 -13.99 -14.39
N GLN A 286 35.62 -14.06 -15.66
CA GLN A 286 34.99 -13.29 -16.74
C GLN A 286 33.53 -13.70 -16.96
N MET A 287 33.22 -14.99 -16.90
CA MET A 287 31.83 -15.48 -17.01
C MET A 287 30.96 -14.95 -15.87
N LEU A 288 31.48 -15.00 -14.64
CA LEU A 288 30.78 -14.46 -13.47
C LEU A 288 30.65 -12.93 -13.51
N ALA A 289 31.56 -12.23 -14.19
CA ALA A 289 31.44 -10.79 -14.40
C ALA A 289 30.17 -10.44 -15.19
N TYR A 290 29.84 -11.16 -16.27
CA TYR A 290 28.60 -10.95 -17.01
C TYR A 290 27.35 -11.14 -16.15
N ARG A 291 27.36 -12.12 -15.25
CA ARG A 291 26.31 -12.28 -14.24
C ARG A 291 26.22 -11.06 -13.32
N THR A 292 27.34 -10.58 -12.77
CA THR A 292 27.36 -9.40 -11.89
C THR A 292 26.85 -8.14 -12.60
N LEU A 293 27.16 -7.97 -13.88
CA LEU A 293 26.70 -6.85 -14.70
C LEU A 293 25.19 -6.88 -15.00
N ALA A 294 24.54 -8.03 -14.87
CA ALA A 294 23.09 -8.19 -15.08
C ALA A 294 22.26 -7.88 -13.82
N ILE A 295 22.87 -7.97 -12.64
CA ILE A 295 22.22 -7.76 -11.33
C ILE A 295 21.44 -6.44 -11.20
N PRO A 296 21.96 -5.28 -11.66
CA PRO A 296 21.30 -3.99 -11.40
C PRO A 296 19.84 -3.91 -11.85
N SER A 297 19.50 -4.59 -12.96
CA SER A 297 18.12 -4.63 -13.45
C SER A 297 17.15 -5.24 -12.43
N GLY A 298 17.57 -6.29 -11.71
CA GLY A 298 16.79 -6.90 -10.62
C GLY A 298 16.84 -6.11 -9.32
N LYS A 299 18.01 -5.56 -8.98
CA LYS A 299 18.22 -4.76 -7.76
C LYS A 299 17.29 -3.55 -7.69
N GLY A 300 16.99 -2.93 -8.84
CA GLY A 300 16.05 -1.81 -8.93
C GLY A 300 14.62 -2.17 -8.52
N LEU A 301 14.15 -3.41 -8.80
CA LEU A 301 12.84 -3.88 -8.34
C LEU A 301 12.85 -4.11 -6.82
N LEU A 302 13.90 -4.76 -6.29
CA LEU A 302 13.99 -5.08 -4.85
C LEU A 302 13.93 -3.82 -3.98
N TYR A 303 14.69 -2.79 -4.33
CA TYR A 303 14.78 -1.54 -3.58
C TYR A 303 13.89 -0.42 -4.14
N TYR A 304 12.87 -0.75 -4.95
CA TYR A 304 11.99 0.24 -5.53
C TYR A 304 11.32 1.12 -4.46
N SER A 305 11.35 2.45 -4.66
CA SER A 305 10.72 3.45 -3.78
C SER A 305 11.04 3.27 -2.29
N ALA A 306 12.28 2.91 -1.97
CA ALA A 306 12.69 2.52 -0.62
C ALA A 306 13.31 3.63 0.23
N ARG A 307 13.80 4.70 -0.39
CA ARG A 307 14.69 5.68 0.27
C ARG A 307 14.27 7.11 0.00
N ILE A 308 14.56 7.99 0.95
CA ILE A 308 14.42 9.45 0.80
C ILE A 308 15.83 10.05 0.83
N PRO A 309 16.30 10.69 -0.26
CA PRO A 309 17.65 11.21 -0.34
C PRO A 309 17.79 12.50 0.48
N LEU A 310 18.97 12.69 1.09
CA LEU A 310 19.33 13.96 1.71
C LEU A 310 19.65 15.00 0.61
N LEU A 311 18.86 16.08 0.55
CA LEU A 311 18.99 17.10 -0.49
C LEU A 311 20.32 17.88 -0.44
N THR A 312 21.02 17.86 0.69
CA THR A 312 22.31 18.54 0.89
C THR A 312 23.51 17.76 0.36
N GLN A 313 23.34 16.48 0.03
CA GLN A 313 24.44 15.60 -0.37
C GLN A 313 24.26 15.11 -1.81
N ARG A 314 25.39 14.75 -2.44
CA ARG A 314 25.36 14.12 -3.76
C ARG A 314 24.92 12.67 -3.61
N PHE A 315 24.01 12.27 -4.47
CA PHE A 315 23.51 10.91 -4.55
C PHE A 315 24.58 10.00 -5.14
N ALA A 316 25.15 9.13 -4.30
CA ALA A 316 26.21 8.22 -4.71
C ALA A 316 25.65 7.02 -5.48
N ILE A 317 26.12 6.84 -6.73
CA ILE A 317 25.79 5.67 -7.56
C ILE A 317 27.00 4.73 -7.55
N GLY A 318 26.87 3.62 -6.83
CA GLY A 318 27.96 2.67 -6.67
C GLY A 318 28.39 2.00 -7.99
N GLY A 319 29.65 1.58 -8.04
CA GLY A 319 30.25 0.82 -9.15
C GLY A 319 30.07 -0.69 -9.03
N PHE A 320 30.83 -1.44 -9.82
CA PHE A 320 30.85 -2.90 -9.80
C PHE A 320 32.13 -3.42 -9.15
N ASN A 321 31.99 -4.44 -8.30
CA ASN A 321 33.11 -5.27 -7.92
C ASN A 321 33.11 -6.55 -8.77
N LEU A 322 34.02 -6.61 -9.74
CA LEU A 322 34.18 -7.77 -10.63
C LEU A 322 35.24 -8.76 -10.11
N SER A 323 35.77 -8.56 -8.90
CA SER A 323 36.74 -9.49 -8.33
C SER A 323 36.05 -10.76 -7.82
N CYS A 324 36.72 -11.90 -8.00
CA CYS A 324 36.22 -13.20 -7.59
C CYS A 324 37.18 -13.86 -6.61
N VAL A 325 36.66 -14.39 -5.50
CA VAL A 325 37.41 -15.17 -4.52
C VAL A 325 37.30 -16.65 -4.88
N MET A 326 38.43 -17.25 -5.27
CA MET A 326 38.50 -18.66 -5.64
C MET A 326 38.70 -19.54 -4.41
N LYS A 327 37.78 -20.48 -4.18
CA LYS A 327 37.88 -21.50 -3.11
C LYS A 327 38.47 -22.79 -3.69
N PRO A 328 39.32 -23.53 -2.93
CA PRO A 328 39.60 -23.38 -1.50
C PRO A 328 40.71 -22.38 -1.11
N ASN A 329 41.57 -21.97 -2.05
CA ASN A 329 42.80 -21.21 -1.75
C ASN A 329 42.56 -19.76 -1.24
N ASN A 330 41.35 -19.23 -1.35
CA ASN A 330 40.99 -17.84 -1.01
C ASN A 330 41.74 -16.76 -1.80
N ASN A 331 42.25 -17.11 -2.98
CA ASN A 331 42.91 -16.16 -3.87
C ASN A 331 41.86 -15.25 -4.52
N THR A 332 42.10 -13.94 -4.51
CA THR A 332 41.23 -12.98 -5.21
C THR A 332 41.76 -12.74 -6.61
N ILE A 333 40.93 -13.01 -7.61
CA ILE A 333 41.27 -12.88 -9.02
C ILE A 333 40.42 -11.77 -9.62
N GLY A 334 41.11 -10.80 -10.19
CA GLY A 334 40.49 -9.73 -10.94
C GLY A 334 40.25 -10.13 -12.39
N VAL A 335 39.24 -9.51 -12.98
CA VAL A 335 38.93 -9.63 -14.40
C VAL A 335 39.86 -8.72 -15.22
N ASP A 336 40.13 -9.10 -16.46
CA ASP A 336 40.92 -8.27 -17.38
C ASP A 336 40.22 -6.94 -17.65
N LYS A 337 40.90 -5.83 -17.34
CA LYS A 337 40.38 -4.47 -17.48
C LYS A 337 40.11 -4.09 -18.94
N ASN A 338 40.82 -4.69 -19.89
CA ASN A 338 40.65 -4.41 -21.32
C ASN A 338 39.37 -5.02 -21.92
N ALA A 339 38.89 -6.13 -21.33
CA ALA A 339 37.65 -6.77 -21.73
C ALA A 339 36.41 -6.01 -21.22
N PHE A 340 36.52 -5.28 -20.10
CA PHE A 340 35.42 -4.62 -19.40
C PHE A 340 35.61 -3.10 -19.29
N THR A 341 35.96 -2.45 -20.40
CA THR A 341 36.00 -0.98 -20.48
C THR A 341 34.59 -0.38 -20.28
N GLU A 342 34.51 0.87 -19.80
CA GLU A 342 33.22 1.53 -19.54
C GLU A 342 32.32 1.62 -20.79
N GLU A 343 32.92 1.69 -21.98
CA GLU A 343 32.20 1.67 -23.25
C GLU A 343 31.56 0.31 -23.54
N LYS A 344 32.31 -0.79 -23.37
CA LYS A 344 31.82 -2.16 -23.59
C LYS A 344 30.77 -2.58 -22.57
N VAL A 345 30.72 -1.93 -21.42
CA VAL A 345 29.84 -2.26 -20.28
C VAL A 345 28.84 -1.12 -19.99
N CYS A 346 28.65 -0.19 -20.93
CA CYS A 346 27.89 1.03 -20.72
C CYS A 346 26.43 0.79 -20.25
N TRP A 347 25.77 -0.26 -20.76
CA TRP A 347 24.41 -0.63 -20.37
C TRP A 347 24.30 -1.14 -18.93
N ALA A 348 25.31 -1.87 -18.43
CA ALA A 348 25.29 -2.29 -17.04
C ALA A 348 25.39 -1.08 -16.09
N PHE A 349 26.27 -0.12 -16.41
CA PHE A 349 26.37 1.14 -15.66
C PHE A 349 25.09 1.98 -15.77
N PHE A 350 24.45 1.99 -16.94
CA PHE A 350 23.14 2.62 -17.12
C PHE A 350 22.10 1.97 -16.20
N HIS A 351 21.98 0.64 -16.18
CA HIS A 351 21.07 -0.08 -15.29
C HIS A 351 21.37 0.13 -13.80
N ALA A 352 22.65 0.25 -13.41
CA ALA A 352 23.04 0.61 -12.04
C ALA A 352 22.56 2.02 -11.66
N GLY A 353 22.68 2.98 -12.58
CA GLY A 353 22.12 4.32 -12.42
C GLY A 353 20.60 4.31 -12.27
N VAL A 354 19.90 3.54 -13.11
CA VAL A 354 18.44 3.39 -13.03
C VAL A 354 18.03 2.76 -11.70
N SER A 355 18.65 1.66 -11.31
CA SER A 355 18.39 0.99 -10.02
C SER A 355 18.57 1.91 -8.83
N ALA A 356 19.65 2.71 -8.84
CA ALA A 356 19.91 3.64 -7.76
C ALA A 356 18.87 4.77 -7.72
N GLY A 357 18.52 5.36 -8.87
CA GLY A 357 17.48 6.40 -8.92
C GLY A 357 16.07 5.89 -8.61
N LEU A 358 15.72 4.65 -8.98
CA LEU A 358 14.41 4.04 -8.68
C LEU A 358 14.25 3.72 -7.18
N SER A 359 15.35 3.70 -6.43
CA SER A 359 15.29 3.57 -4.97
C SER A 359 14.75 4.82 -4.28
N ILE A 360 14.77 5.98 -4.94
CA ILE A 360 14.17 7.21 -4.43
C ILE A 360 12.65 7.08 -4.42
N SER A 361 12.02 7.39 -3.29
CA SER A 361 10.57 7.38 -3.14
C SER A 361 9.89 8.34 -4.12
N ARG A 362 8.72 7.95 -4.64
CA ARG A 362 7.87 8.81 -5.46
C ARG A 362 7.33 10.00 -4.69
N ASP A 363 7.16 9.84 -3.37
CA ASP A 363 6.63 10.86 -2.48
C ASP A 363 7.71 11.79 -1.92
N ALA A 364 8.99 11.60 -2.32
CA ALA A 364 10.08 12.47 -1.92
C ALA A 364 9.86 13.90 -2.42
N LYS A 365 9.79 14.87 -1.50
CA LYS A 365 9.60 16.30 -1.79
C LYS A 365 10.96 17.02 -1.86
N GLY A 366 11.02 18.12 -2.61
CA GLY A 366 12.23 18.96 -2.72
C GLY A 366 13.28 18.48 -3.73
N ILE A 367 12.91 17.57 -4.64
CA ILE A 367 13.74 17.19 -5.78
C ILE A 367 13.54 18.21 -6.90
N ASP A 368 14.43 19.20 -6.89
CA ASP A 368 14.33 20.38 -7.74
C ASP A 368 15.31 20.29 -8.93
N THR A 369 15.16 21.21 -9.88
CA THR A 369 16.14 21.40 -10.97
C THR A 369 17.57 21.60 -10.45
N SER A 370 17.73 22.33 -9.35
CA SER A 370 19.01 22.61 -8.71
C SER A 370 19.67 21.34 -8.18
N TRP A 371 18.90 20.47 -7.49
CA TRP A 371 19.40 19.20 -6.95
C TRP A 371 19.80 18.23 -8.07
N ILE A 372 19.02 18.17 -9.15
CA ILE A 372 19.34 17.33 -10.31
C ILE A 372 20.63 17.81 -11.00
N LEU A 373 20.86 19.13 -11.07
CA LEU A 373 22.11 19.71 -11.58
C LEU A 373 23.28 19.52 -10.62
N TYR A 374 23.04 19.55 -9.31
CA TYR A 374 24.05 19.33 -8.28
C TYR A 374 24.65 17.91 -8.34
N ASN A 375 23.82 16.94 -8.71
CA ASN A 375 24.21 15.56 -8.95
C ASN A 375 24.86 15.32 -10.32
N LYS A 376 24.92 16.33 -11.21
CA LYS A 376 25.60 16.20 -12.49
C LYS A 376 27.11 16.02 -12.25
N PRO A 377 27.75 14.98 -12.83
CA PRO A 377 29.20 14.82 -12.74
C PRO A 377 29.93 16.01 -13.38
N GLN A 378 31.03 16.46 -12.75
CA GLN A 378 31.75 17.69 -13.10
C GLN A 378 32.72 17.56 -14.27
N GLN A 379 33.28 16.38 -14.52
CA GLN A 379 34.24 16.13 -15.61
C GLN A 379 33.48 15.78 -16.90
N ASP A 380 32.91 14.58 -16.99
CA ASP A 380 32.18 14.10 -18.18
C ASP A 380 30.82 13.47 -17.83
N LEU A 381 29.91 13.42 -18.81
CA LEU A 381 28.62 12.75 -18.66
C LEU A 381 28.82 11.24 -18.51
N SER A 382 28.50 10.71 -17.33
CA SER A 382 28.60 9.26 -17.06
C SER A 382 27.35 8.50 -17.50
N ASN A 383 27.54 7.27 -17.98
CA ASN A 383 26.47 6.29 -18.24
C ASN A 383 25.59 6.02 -16.99
N ARG A 384 26.19 6.11 -15.79
CA ARG A 384 25.45 6.00 -14.51
C ARG A 384 24.46 7.14 -14.32
N HIS A 385 24.90 8.37 -14.59
CA HIS A 385 24.04 9.56 -14.48
C HIS A 385 22.90 9.52 -15.49
N ALA A 386 23.16 9.01 -16.70
CA ALA A 386 22.13 8.82 -17.71
C ALA A 386 21.00 7.89 -17.23
N GLY A 387 21.34 6.76 -16.62
CA GLY A 387 20.36 5.86 -16.02
C GLY A 387 19.61 6.49 -14.84
N PHE A 388 20.31 7.26 -14.02
CA PHE A 388 19.70 8.01 -12.91
C PHE A 388 18.64 9.00 -13.39
N LEU A 389 18.87 9.71 -14.50
CA LEU A 389 17.88 10.60 -15.11
C LEU A 389 16.62 9.85 -15.57
N LEU A 390 16.77 8.67 -16.20
CA LEU A 390 15.63 7.84 -16.58
C LEU A 390 14.77 7.47 -15.35
N ALA A 391 15.42 7.04 -14.26
CA ALA A 391 14.73 6.67 -13.04
C ALA A 391 13.96 7.83 -12.40
N LEU A 392 14.57 9.02 -12.32
CA LEU A 392 13.86 10.23 -11.87
C LEU A 392 12.64 10.53 -12.73
N GLY A 393 12.73 10.28 -14.04
CA GLY A 393 11.61 10.43 -14.96
C GLY A 393 10.49 9.42 -14.76
N LEU A 394 10.83 8.15 -14.54
CA LEU A 394 9.86 7.09 -14.25
C LEU A 394 9.17 7.28 -12.89
N ASN A 395 9.87 7.86 -11.91
CA ASN A 395 9.30 8.24 -10.61
C ASN A 395 8.44 9.52 -10.67
N GLY A 396 8.55 10.31 -11.74
CA GLY A 396 7.78 11.55 -11.94
C GLY A 396 8.50 12.83 -11.49
N HIS A 397 9.72 12.73 -10.98
CA HIS A 397 10.52 13.85 -10.45
C HIS A 397 11.07 14.78 -11.54
N LEU A 398 11.15 14.33 -12.80
CA LEU A 398 11.59 15.20 -13.91
C LEU A 398 10.54 16.25 -14.34
N LYS A 399 9.30 16.18 -13.83
CA LYS A 399 8.26 17.16 -14.17
C LYS A 399 8.60 18.58 -13.69
N SER A 400 9.33 18.70 -12.56
CA SER A 400 9.78 19.97 -11.98
C SER A 400 11.01 20.57 -12.68
N VAL A 401 11.63 19.85 -13.63
CA VAL A 401 12.85 20.28 -14.29
C VAL A 401 12.60 21.41 -15.28
N ALA A 402 13.37 22.48 -15.16
CA ALA A 402 13.36 23.58 -16.12
C ALA A 402 13.76 23.09 -17.52
N LYS A 403 12.95 23.41 -18.52
CA LYS A 403 13.07 22.87 -19.90
C LYS A 403 14.42 23.19 -20.56
N TRP A 404 15.06 24.31 -20.23
CA TRP A 404 16.40 24.67 -20.74
C TRP A 404 17.51 23.71 -20.26
N VAL A 405 17.35 23.09 -19.09
CA VAL A 405 18.30 22.13 -18.54
C VAL A 405 18.34 20.86 -19.39
N ALA A 406 17.20 20.46 -19.95
CA ALA A 406 17.15 19.33 -20.88
C ALA A 406 18.06 19.58 -22.10
N PHE A 407 18.06 20.79 -22.67
CA PHE A 407 18.96 21.15 -23.76
C PHE A 407 20.43 21.08 -23.34
N ARG A 408 20.78 21.54 -22.14
CA ARG A 408 22.17 21.46 -21.61
C ARG A 408 22.68 20.01 -21.51
N TYR A 409 21.80 19.05 -21.28
CA TYR A 409 22.14 17.63 -21.26
C TYR A 409 22.23 17.00 -22.65
N LEU A 410 21.53 17.54 -23.64
CA LEU A 410 21.51 17.03 -25.02
C LEU A 410 22.62 17.63 -25.90
N THR A 411 23.11 18.84 -25.60
CA THR A 411 24.21 19.49 -26.36
C THR A 411 25.46 18.62 -26.54
N PRO A 412 25.95 17.88 -25.52
CA PRO A 412 27.15 17.06 -25.66
C PRO A 412 27.00 15.80 -26.53
N LYS A 413 25.79 15.51 -27.06
CA LYS A 413 25.49 14.33 -27.91
C LYS A 413 25.87 12.98 -27.29
N HIS A 414 25.91 12.86 -25.98
CA HIS A 414 26.13 11.59 -25.31
C HIS A 414 24.89 10.68 -25.44
N THR A 415 25.02 9.55 -26.13
CA THR A 415 23.92 8.64 -26.49
C THR A 415 23.11 8.20 -25.27
N MET A 416 23.77 7.68 -24.23
CA MET A 416 23.06 7.18 -23.05
C MET A 416 22.29 8.27 -22.31
N THR A 417 22.88 9.46 -22.17
CA THR A 417 22.22 10.60 -21.51
C THR A 417 20.99 11.03 -22.29
N SER A 418 21.08 11.03 -23.63
CA SER A 418 19.95 11.34 -24.51
C SER A 418 18.82 10.32 -24.33
N ILE A 419 19.16 9.03 -24.31
CA ILE A 419 18.18 7.95 -24.06
C ILE A 419 17.51 8.14 -22.70
N GLY A 420 18.29 8.29 -21.62
CA GLY A 420 17.75 8.38 -20.26
C GLY A 420 16.88 9.62 -20.03
N LEU A 421 17.30 10.77 -20.55
CA LEU A 421 16.58 12.02 -20.40
C LEU A 421 15.30 12.07 -21.26
N LEU A 422 15.37 11.73 -22.55
CA LEU A 422 14.21 11.81 -23.45
C LEU A 422 13.11 10.86 -22.99
N LEU A 423 13.48 9.64 -22.61
CA LEU A 423 12.55 8.64 -22.12
C LEU A 423 11.99 9.00 -20.74
N GLY A 424 12.85 9.51 -19.85
CA GLY A 424 12.43 9.97 -18.51
C GLY A 424 11.45 11.14 -18.58
N LEU A 425 11.72 12.13 -19.42
CA LEU A 425 10.80 13.25 -19.68
C LEU A 425 9.47 12.76 -20.28
N ALA A 426 9.52 11.88 -21.28
CA ALA A 426 8.32 11.31 -21.87
C ALA A 426 7.46 10.53 -20.84
N ALA A 427 8.11 9.75 -19.97
CA ALA A 427 7.43 9.01 -18.90
C ALA A 427 6.81 9.94 -17.85
N SER A 428 7.45 11.05 -17.49
CA SER A 428 6.91 12.02 -16.52
C SER A 428 5.68 12.76 -17.05
N TYR A 429 5.60 12.92 -18.37
CA TYR A 429 4.50 13.60 -19.08
C TYR A 429 3.56 12.61 -19.79
N ILE A 430 3.54 11.34 -19.37
CA ILE A 430 2.73 10.29 -19.99
C ILE A 430 1.26 10.71 -20.13
N GLY A 431 0.72 10.63 -21.35
CA GLY A 431 -0.67 10.98 -21.68
C GLY A 431 -1.03 12.48 -21.63
N THR A 432 -0.08 13.39 -21.43
CA THR A 432 -0.38 14.84 -21.30
C THR A 432 -0.40 15.62 -22.61
N MET A 433 0.16 15.08 -23.70
CA MET A 433 0.30 15.78 -24.99
C MET A 433 1.04 17.13 -24.93
N ASP A 434 2.00 17.30 -23.99
CA ASP A 434 2.76 18.56 -23.87
C ASP A 434 3.49 18.92 -25.18
N SER A 435 3.24 20.12 -25.69
CA SER A 435 3.75 20.58 -26.99
C SER A 435 5.26 20.86 -26.99
N LEU A 436 5.85 21.20 -25.84
CA LEU A 436 7.28 21.45 -25.70
C LEU A 436 8.05 20.13 -25.71
N ILE A 437 7.58 19.12 -24.97
CA ILE A 437 8.16 17.77 -25.00
C ILE A 437 7.96 17.13 -26.38
N THR A 438 6.81 17.33 -27.02
CA THR A 438 6.57 16.87 -28.39
C THR A 438 7.60 17.46 -29.37
N ARG A 439 7.87 18.76 -29.30
CA ARG A 439 8.90 19.42 -30.14
C ARG A 439 10.31 18.92 -29.85
N LEU A 440 10.62 18.62 -28.59
CA LEU A 440 11.90 18.04 -28.20
C LEU A 440 12.08 16.65 -28.82
N LEU A 441 11.05 15.80 -28.71
CA LEU A 441 11.07 14.43 -29.21
C LEU A 441 10.99 14.36 -30.74
N SER A 442 10.28 15.28 -31.40
CA SER A 442 10.09 15.26 -32.87
C SER A 442 11.38 15.36 -33.66
N VAL A 443 12.41 16.01 -33.09
CA VAL A 443 13.74 16.12 -33.71
C VAL A 443 14.41 14.74 -33.85
N HIS A 444 14.01 13.77 -33.04
CA HIS A 444 14.53 12.41 -33.03
C HIS A 444 13.69 11.44 -33.89
N VAL A 445 12.63 11.90 -34.56
CA VAL A 445 11.77 11.08 -35.43
C VAL A 445 11.79 11.67 -36.84
N THR A 446 12.39 10.96 -37.79
CA THR A 446 12.66 11.47 -39.15
C THR A 446 11.38 11.90 -39.88
N ARG A 447 10.30 11.12 -39.79
CA ARG A 447 9.01 11.46 -40.43
C ARG A 447 8.27 12.65 -39.78
N MET A 448 8.71 13.12 -38.62
CA MET A 448 8.17 14.33 -37.99
C MET A 448 8.90 15.60 -38.42
N LEU A 449 10.06 15.48 -39.06
CA LEU A 449 10.81 16.61 -39.59
C LEU A 449 10.11 17.19 -40.83
N PRO A 450 10.23 18.51 -41.07
CA PRO A 450 9.75 19.12 -42.30
C PRO A 450 10.37 18.46 -43.54
N PRO A 451 9.62 18.30 -44.65
CA PRO A 451 10.17 17.75 -45.88
C PRO A 451 11.34 18.62 -46.37
N GLY A 452 12.51 17.99 -46.61
CA GLY A 452 13.74 18.68 -47.00
C GLY A 452 14.64 19.13 -45.84
N ALA A 453 14.27 18.89 -44.59
CA ALA A 453 15.17 19.05 -43.45
C ALA A 453 16.28 17.99 -43.49
N ALA A 454 17.52 18.37 -43.20
CA ALA A 454 18.63 17.43 -43.08
C ALA A 454 18.39 16.46 -41.91
N GLU A 455 18.60 15.16 -42.15
CA GLU A 455 18.63 14.19 -41.07
C GLU A 455 19.81 14.49 -40.14
N LEU A 456 19.55 14.49 -38.84
CA LEU A 456 20.58 14.75 -37.85
C LEU A 456 21.38 13.46 -37.62
N ASN A 457 22.72 13.57 -37.60
CA ASN A 457 23.64 12.48 -37.23
C ASN A 457 23.48 12.10 -35.76
N LEU A 458 22.41 11.37 -35.45
CA LEU A 458 22.04 10.87 -34.13
C LEU A 458 22.18 9.35 -34.12
N SER A 459 22.47 8.78 -32.95
CA SER A 459 22.50 7.33 -32.78
C SER A 459 21.09 6.73 -33.01
N PRO A 460 20.97 5.59 -33.73
CA PRO A 460 19.70 4.89 -33.90
C PRO A 460 18.98 4.60 -32.57
N LEU A 461 19.72 4.31 -31.50
CA LEU A 461 19.16 4.06 -30.16
C LEU A 461 18.46 5.29 -29.58
N THR A 462 18.97 6.49 -29.88
CA THR A 462 18.35 7.75 -29.45
C THR A 462 17.05 8.01 -30.23
N GLN A 463 17.03 7.67 -31.52
CA GLN A 463 15.83 7.80 -32.36
C GLN A 463 14.75 6.76 -31.97
N THR A 464 15.13 5.52 -31.65
CA THR A 464 14.26 4.50 -31.05
C THR A 464 13.66 4.98 -29.71
N THR A 465 14.42 5.76 -28.95
CA THR A 465 13.91 6.37 -27.72
C THR A 465 12.91 7.50 -28.01
N GLY A 466 13.19 8.34 -29.01
CA GLY A 466 12.31 9.42 -29.45
C GLY A 466 10.93 8.90 -29.87
N ILE A 467 10.88 7.85 -30.68
CA ILE A 467 9.62 7.26 -31.17
C ILE A 467 8.78 6.67 -30.04
N MET A 468 9.41 5.92 -29.11
CA MET A 468 8.73 5.43 -27.90
C MET A 468 8.26 6.59 -27.00
N GLY A 469 9.07 7.64 -26.87
CA GLY A 469 8.73 8.81 -26.07
C GLY A 469 7.46 9.51 -26.55
N ILE A 470 7.27 9.63 -27.87
CA ILE A 470 6.01 10.13 -28.44
C ILE A 470 4.86 9.19 -28.09
N GLY A 471 5.06 7.87 -28.17
CA GLY A 471 4.07 6.87 -27.75
C GLY A 471 3.58 7.05 -26.31
N LEU A 472 4.52 7.26 -25.38
CA LEU A 472 4.20 7.52 -23.97
C LEU A 472 3.48 8.86 -23.78
N LEU A 473 3.98 9.93 -24.39
CA LEU A 473 3.41 11.28 -24.27
C LEU A 473 1.95 11.34 -24.76
N TYR A 474 1.65 10.59 -25.82
CA TYR A 474 0.31 10.48 -26.43
C TYR A 474 -0.45 9.22 -25.98
N CYS A 475 -0.03 8.57 -24.89
CA CYS A 475 -0.67 7.37 -24.39
C CYS A 475 -2.19 7.59 -24.14
N ASN A 476 -3.02 6.70 -24.69
CA ASN A 476 -4.49 6.71 -24.58
C ASN A 476 -5.18 7.97 -25.15
N THR A 477 -4.57 8.67 -26.10
CA THR A 477 -5.12 9.90 -26.71
C THR A 477 -5.84 9.67 -28.04
N GLN A 478 -5.61 8.52 -28.70
CA GLN A 478 -6.10 8.23 -30.05
C GLN A 478 -5.72 9.28 -31.12
N HIS A 479 -4.55 9.92 -30.97
CA HIS A 479 -4.16 11.00 -31.88
C HIS A 479 -3.89 10.49 -33.30
N ARG A 480 -4.69 10.94 -34.28
CA ARG A 480 -4.64 10.49 -35.68
C ARG A 480 -3.26 10.63 -36.32
N ARG A 481 -2.70 11.85 -36.36
CA ARG A 481 -1.41 12.12 -37.02
C ARG A 481 -0.26 11.28 -36.47
N MET A 482 -0.17 11.14 -35.14
CA MET A 482 0.89 10.36 -34.50
C MET A 482 0.73 8.88 -34.82
N SER A 483 -0.50 8.36 -34.81
CA SER A 483 -0.77 6.97 -35.22
C SER A 483 -0.38 6.71 -36.68
N GLU A 484 -0.65 7.66 -37.58
CA GLU A 484 -0.26 7.57 -38.99
C GLU A 484 1.27 7.55 -39.16
N ILE A 485 1.97 8.43 -38.43
CA ILE A 485 3.44 8.46 -38.41
C ILE A 485 3.99 7.11 -37.95
N MET A 486 3.51 6.56 -36.82
CA MET A 486 4.02 5.29 -36.29
C MET A 486 3.85 4.14 -37.27
N VAL A 487 2.68 4.02 -37.91
CA VAL A 487 2.46 2.98 -38.94
C VAL A 487 3.35 3.20 -40.15
N SER A 488 3.53 4.45 -40.59
CA SER A 488 4.42 4.74 -41.71
C SER A 488 5.88 4.39 -41.44
N GLU A 489 6.36 4.55 -40.19
CA GLU A 489 7.70 4.14 -39.77
C GLU A 489 7.85 2.61 -39.72
N MET A 490 6.77 1.89 -39.41
CA MET A 490 6.74 0.41 -39.44
C MET A 490 6.71 -0.15 -40.87
N GLU A 491 6.02 0.53 -41.79
CA GLU A 491 5.88 0.12 -43.20
C GLU A 491 7.05 0.54 -44.09
N HIS A 492 7.92 1.43 -43.60
CA HIS A 492 9.00 1.96 -44.40
C HIS A 492 9.95 0.86 -44.88
N ILE A 493 10.26 0.89 -46.18
CA ILE A 493 11.22 0.01 -46.84
C ILE A 493 12.38 0.90 -47.28
N ASP A 494 13.51 0.75 -46.61
CA ASP A 494 14.74 1.47 -46.97
C ASP A 494 15.22 0.96 -48.35
N GLN A 495 15.57 1.87 -49.26
CA GLN A 495 16.07 1.53 -50.61
C GLN A 495 17.60 1.40 -50.65
N GLU A 496 18.29 1.86 -49.61
CA GLU A 496 19.75 1.89 -49.49
C GLU A 496 20.23 0.85 -48.47
N VAL A 497 21.36 0.20 -48.77
CA VAL A 497 21.95 -0.86 -47.93
C VAL A 497 23.03 -0.23 -47.05
N ASP A 498 22.61 0.43 -45.98
CA ASP A 498 23.53 0.87 -44.92
C ASP A 498 23.97 -0.33 -44.05
N GLU A 499 25.22 -0.32 -43.57
CA GLU A 499 25.74 -1.36 -42.66
C GLU A 499 24.98 -1.40 -41.32
N GLU A 500 24.49 -0.24 -40.84
CA GLU A 500 23.62 -0.11 -39.67
C GLU A 500 22.35 0.68 -40.00
N PRO A 501 21.28 0.02 -40.50
CA PRO A 501 20.06 0.73 -40.86
C PRO A 501 19.38 1.27 -39.62
N LEU A 502 18.98 2.55 -39.66
CA LEU A 502 18.18 3.21 -38.62
C LEU A 502 16.95 2.38 -38.24
N ARG A 503 16.19 1.93 -39.25
CA ARG A 503 14.92 1.21 -39.07
C ARG A 503 15.13 -0.29 -38.89
N ASN A 504 15.96 -0.64 -37.91
CA ASN A 504 16.16 -2.02 -37.46
C ASN A 504 14.90 -2.59 -36.77
N GLU A 505 14.95 -3.87 -36.40
CA GLU A 505 13.84 -4.57 -35.74
C GLU A 505 13.43 -3.87 -34.43
N GLY A 506 14.39 -3.46 -33.60
CA GLY A 506 14.13 -2.73 -32.35
C GLY A 506 13.43 -1.38 -32.54
N TYR A 507 13.79 -0.61 -33.58
CA TYR A 507 13.13 0.66 -33.91
C TYR A 507 11.67 0.43 -34.33
N ARG A 508 11.43 -0.54 -35.22
CA ARG A 508 10.08 -0.89 -35.68
C ARG A 508 9.23 -1.43 -34.53
N LEU A 509 9.81 -2.26 -33.66
CA LEU A 509 9.16 -2.74 -32.45
C LEU A 509 8.77 -1.58 -31.52
N ALA A 510 9.66 -0.60 -31.31
CA ALA A 510 9.36 0.59 -30.54
C ALA A 510 8.23 1.43 -31.15
N ALA A 511 8.18 1.57 -32.48
CA ALA A 511 7.07 2.20 -33.19
C ALA A 511 5.76 1.42 -32.98
N GLY A 512 5.82 0.09 -33.00
CA GLY A 512 4.66 -0.78 -32.76
C GLY A 512 4.11 -0.67 -31.33
N PHE A 513 5.00 -0.60 -30.34
CA PHE A 513 4.62 -0.30 -28.96
C PHE A 513 4.05 1.11 -28.81
N ALA A 514 4.69 2.11 -29.42
CA ALA A 514 4.24 3.50 -29.38
C ALA A 514 2.82 3.66 -29.96
N LEU A 515 2.56 3.05 -31.12
CA LEU A 515 1.23 2.97 -31.73
C LEU A 515 0.21 2.30 -30.80
N GLY A 516 0.64 1.22 -30.14
CA GLY A 516 -0.15 0.51 -29.14
C GLY A 516 -0.50 1.38 -27.93
N PHE A 517 0.46 2.12 -27.37
CA PHE A 517 0.21 3.05 -26.25
C PHE A 517 -0.75 4.19 -26.64
N ILE A 518 -0.62 4.75 -27.84
CA ILE A 518 -1.51 5.84 -28.31
C ILE A 518 -2.98 5.39 -28.38
N ASN A 519 -3.20 4.14 -28.78
CA ASN A 519 -4.52 3.56 -29.06
C ASN A 519 -4.91 2.42 -28.09
N LEU A 520 -4.35 2.43 -26.88
CA LEU A 520 -4.40 1.33 -25.92
C LEU A 520 -5.83 0.93 -25.54
N GLY A 521 -6.21 -0.32 -25.84
CA GLY A 521 -7.54 -0.86 -25.52
C GLY A 521 -8.70 -0.16 -26.24
N LYS A 522 -8.45 0.64 -27.29
CA LYS A 522 -9.47 1.39 -28.02
C LYS A 522 -9.86 0.79 -29.37
N GLY A 523 -9.47 -0.46 -29.65
CA GLY A 523 -9.69 -1.10 -30.95
C GLY A 523 -11.16 -1.25 -31.37
N SER A 524 -12.12 -1.24 -30.43
CA SER A 524 -13.55 -1.26 -30.72
C SER A 524 -14.10 0.09 -31.21
N ASP A 525 -13.52 1.20 -30.77
CA ASP A 525 -13.94 2.57 -31.12
C ASP A 525 -12.73 3.37 -31.63
N LEU A 526 -12.41 3.18 -32.92
CA LEU A 526 -11.26 3.80 -33.56
C LEU A 526 -11.49 5.25 -34.02
N LYS A 527 -12.69 5.81 -33.83
CA LYS A 527 -13.05 7.22 -34.18
C LYS A 527 -12.44 7.65 -35.54
N GLY A 528 -11.57 8.67 -35.54
CA GLY A 528 -10.92 9.23 -36.73
C GLY A 528 -9.83 8.35 -37.38
N LEU A 529 -9.59 7.13 -36.89
CA LEU A 529 -8.64 6.17 -37.46
C LEU A 529 -9.30 5.18 -38.43
N HIS A 530 -10.63 5.15 -38.55
CA HIS A 530 -11.34 4.25 -39.49
C HIS A 530 -10.88 4.45 -40.94
N ASP A 531 -10.76 5.70 -41.40
CA ASP A 531 -10.34 6.03 -42.77
C ASP A 531 -8.90 5.57 -43.09
N MET A 532 -8.07 5.37 -42.07
CA MET A 532 -6.68 4.92 -42.24
C MET A 532 -6.57 3.42 -42.55
N ARG A 533 -7.67 2.65 -42.38
CA ARG A 533 -7.71 1.18 -42.47
C ARG A 533 -6.60 0.53 -41.63
N LEU A 534 -6.39 1.08 -40.44
CA LEU A 534 -5.30 0.71 -39.53
C LEU A 534 -5.22 -0.80 -39.30
N THR A 535 -6.36 -1.44 -39.04
CA THR A 535 -6.46 -2.87 -38.76
C THR A 535 -6.05 -3.74 -39.95
N GLU A 536 -6.45 -3.37 -41.17
CA GLU A 536 -6.12 -4.13 -42.38
C GLU A 536 -4.63 -4.06 -42.67
N ARG A 537 -4.04 -2.87 -42.55
CA ARG A 537 -2.59 -2.64 -42.73
C ARG A 537 -1.77 -3.44 -41.73
N LEU A 538 -2.13 -3.40 -40.45
CA LEU A 538 -1.44 -4.15 -39.40
C LEU A 538 -1.57 -5.66 -39.58
N ILE A 539 -2.74 -6.18 -39.99
CA ILE A 539 -2.91 -7.61 -40.28
C ILE A 539 -2.09 -8.02 -41.50
N ALA A 540 -2.04 -7.19 -42.54
CA ALA A 540 -1.21 -7.46 -43.72
C ALA A 540 0.28 -7.58 -43.35
N LEU A 541 0.76 -6.76 -42.41
CA LEU A 541 2.13 -6.87 -41.89
C LEU A 541 2.32 -8.07 -40.95
N ALA A 542 1.34 -8.36 -40.10
CA ALA A 542 1.43 -9.41 -39.07
C ALA A 542 1.31 -10.82 -39.64
N ALA A 543 0.41 -11.03 -40.61
CA ALA A 543 -0.01 -12.35 -41.12
C ALA A 543 -0.16 -12.43 -42.65
N GLY A 544 0.12 -11.35 -43.38
CA GLY A 544 0.00 -11.32 -44.85
C GLY A 544 1.08 -12.14 -45.56
N SER A 545 0.76 -12.59 -46.78
CA SER A 545 1.70 -13.26 -47.67
C SER A 545 2.80 -12.30 -48.14
N LYS A 546 4.06 -12.63 -47.86
CA LYS A 546 5.22 -11.79 -48.18
C LYS A 546 5.78 -12.18 -49.55
N LYS A 547 6.15 -11.20 -50.37
CA LYS A 547 6.93 -11.44 -51.59
C LYS A 547 8.32 -11.93 -51.21
N VAL A 548 8.83 -12.96 -51.90
CA VAL A 548 10.10 -13.65 -51.58
C VAL A 548 11.27 -12.67 -51.43
N ASP A 549 11.34 -11.64 -52.28
CA ASP A 549 12.43 -10.65 -52.28
C ASP A 549 12.39 -9.67 -51.09
N LEU A 550 11.26 -9.57 -50.39
CA LEU A 550 11.03 -8.61 -49.30
C LEU A 550 10.86 -9.28 -47.91
N VAL A 551 11.00 -10.61 -47.83
CA VAL A 551 10.76 -11.39 -46.61
C VAL A 551 11.62 -10.88 -45.45
N HIS A 552 12.92 -10.67 -45.66
CA HIS A 552 13.86 -10.23 -44.62
C HIS A 552 13.57 -8.84 -44.03
N ILE A 553 12.88 -7.97 -44.77
CA ILE A 553 12.51 -6.62 -44.31
C ILE A 553 11.13 -6.64 -43.65
N LEU A 554 10.17 -7.37 -44.23
CA LEU A 554 8.82 -7.51 -43.69
C LEU A 554 8.80 -8.35 -42.39
N ASP A 555 9.74 -9.28 -42.22
CA ASP A 555 9.96 -10.00 -40.97
C ASP A 555 10.31 -9.06 -39.81
N LYS A 556 11.12 -8.01 -40.07
CA LYS A 556 11.47 -7.01 -39.05
C LYS A 556 10.27 -6.17 -38.57
N SER A 557 9.22 -6.05 -39.38
CA SER A 557 7.98 -5.34 -39.00
C SER A 557 6.92 -6.25 -38.38
N THR A 558 7.11 -7.57 -38.43
CA THR A 558 6.09 -8.55 -38.03
C THR A 558 5.84 -8.51 -36.53
N ALA A 559 6.89 -8.52 -35.71
CA ALA A 559 6.79 -8.42 -34.25
C ALA A 559 6.09 -7.12 -33.82
N ALA A 560 6.47 -6.00 -34.44
CA ALA A 560 5.87 -4.69 -34.20
C ALA A 560 4.36 -4.69 -34.49
N ALA A 561 3.95 -5.22 -35.64
CA ALA A 561 2.55 -5.28 -36.03
C ALA A 561 1.70 -6.17 -35.09
N ILE A 562 2.22 -7.34 -34.71
CA ILE A 562 1.54 -8.25 -33.77
C ILE A 562 1.31 -7.55 -32.43
N ILE A 563 2.36 -6.90 -31.89
CA ILE A 563 2.28 -6.16 -30.62
C ILE A 563 1.31 -4.98 -30.72
N SER A 564 1.34 -4.20 -31.79
CA SER A 564 0.38 -3.11 -31.99
C SER A 564 -1.05 -3.61 -31.98
N VAL A 565 -1.35 -4.70 -32.71
CA VAL A 565 -2.69 -5.28 -32.72
C VAL A 565 -3.08 -5.78 -31.32
N ALA A 566 -2.17 -6.43 -30.61
CA ALA A 566 -2.40 -6.90 -29.24
C ALA A 566 -2.76 -5.73 -28.28
N LEU A 567 -2.05 -4.61 -28.37
CA LEU A 567 -2.27 -3.45 -27.50
C LEU A 567 -3.51 -2.63 -27.88
N ILE A 568 -3.77 -2.43 -29.18
CA ILE A 568 -4.95 -1.70 -29.66
C ILE A 568 -6.23 -2.45 -29.29
N TYR A 569 -6.25 -3.78 -29.48
CA TYR A 569 -7.43 -4.63 -29.25
C TYR A 569 -7.39 -5.36 -27.91
N MET A 570 -6.55 -4.92 -26.98
CA MET A 570 -6.41 -5.50 -25.64
C MET A 570 -7.78 -5.57 -24.95
N LYS A 571 -8.14 -6.75 -24.41
CA LYS A 571 -9.40 -6.99 -23.68
C LYS A 571 -10.68 -6.65 -24.46
N SER A 572 -10.62 -6.58 -25.79
CA SER A 572 -11.79 -6.25 -26.63
C SER A 572 -12.68 -7.45 -26.96
N GLU A 573 -12.21 -8.69 -26.71
CA GLU A 573 -12.93 -9.93 -27.00
C GLU A 573 -13.31 -10.10 -28.49
N ASN A 574 -12.61 -9.43 -29.40
CA ASN A 574 -12.86 -9.52 -30.83
C ASN A 574 -12.37 -10.84 -31.42
N GLN A 575 -13.30 -11.80 -31.54
CA GLN A 575 -13.01 -13.15 -32.00
C GLN A 575 -12.50 -13.22 -33.46
N VAL A 576 -12.95 -12.29 -34.33
CA VAL A 576 -12.55 -12.28 -35.75
C VAL A 576 -11.08 -11.90 -35.88
N LEU A 577 -10.66 -10.84 -35.18
CA LEU A 577 -9.27 -10.40 -35.17
C LEU A 577 -8.37 -11.41 -34.47
N ALA A 578 -8.81 -11.95 -33.34
CA ALA A 578 -8.07 -12.97 -32.61
C ALA A 578 -7.75 -14.20 -33.47
N ARG A 579 -8.66 -14.60 -34.37
CA ARG A 579 -8.43 -15.70 -35.33
C ARG A 579 -7.47 -15.32 -36.46
N LYS A 580 -7.48 -14.08 -36.94
CA LYS A 580 -6.58 -13.61 -38.02
C LYS A 580 -5.13 -13.46 -37.57
N VAL A 581 -4.91 -13.14 -36.29
CA VAL A 581 -3.56 -12.98 -35.71
C VAL A 581 -3.00 -14.30 -35.17
N ASP A 582 -3.86 -15.30 -34.99
CA ASP A 582 -3.52 -16.61 -34.42
C ASP A 582 -2.41 -17.32 -35.20
N VAL A 583 -1.86 -18.35 -34.56
CA VAL A 583 -0.96 -19.30 -35.20
C VAL A 583 -1.71 -20.04 -36.31
N PRO A 584 -1.09 -20.29 -37.48
CA PRO A 584 -1.72 -21.04 -38.56
C PRO A 584 -2.10 -22.48 -38.13
N ASP A 585 -3.18 -23.05 -38.71
CA ASP A 585 -3.64 -24.39 -38.34
C ASP A 585 -2.77 -25.52 -38.95
N SER A 586 -2.10 -25.25 -40.07
CA SER A 586 -1.28 -26.23 -40.80
C SER A 586 0.20 -26.10 -40.47
N VAL A 587 0.86 -27.22 -40.16
CA VAL A 587 2.31 -27.26 -39.85
C VAL A 587 3.15 -26.80 -41.04
N LEU A 588 2.70 -27.03 -42.27
CA LEU A 588 3.41 -26.58 -43.48
C LEU A 588 3.51 -25.04 -43.56
N GLN A 589 2.58 -24.33 -42.93
CA GLN A 589 2.62 -22.87 -42.88
C GLN A 589 3.64 -22.36 -41.87
N PHE A 590 4.17 -23.24 -41.00
CA PHE A 590 5.15 -22.84 -40.00
C PHE A 590 6.51 -22.55 -40.62
N ASP A 591 6.83 -23.17 -41.76
CA ASP A 591 8.08 -22.94 -42.48
C ASP A 591 8.22 -21.49 -43.00
N TYR A 592 7.10 -20.77 -43.12
CA TYR A 592 7.06 -19.38 -43.60
C TYR A 592 7.09 -18.32 -42.48
N VAL A 593 7.10 -18.73 -41.21
CA VAL A 593 7.03 -17.82 -40.06
C VAL A 593 8.18 -18.11 -39.11
N ARG A 594 8.89 -17.06 -38.68
CA ARG A 594 9.96 -17.20 -37.70
C ARG A 594 9.41 -17.76 -36.37
N PRO A 595 10.11 -18.70 -35.69
CA PRO A 595 9.60 -19.35 -34.48
C PRO A 595 9.18 -18.40 -33.33
N ASP A 596 10.00 -17.39 -33.04
CA ASP A 596 9.75 -16.37 -32.00
C ASP A 596 8.45 -15.58 -32.23
N ALA A 597 8.05 -15.37 -33.48
CA ALA A 597 6.81 -14.69 -33.84
C ALA A 597 5.57 -15.50 -33.41
N PHE A 598 5.65 -16.84 -33.29
CA PHE A 598 4.54 -17.64 -32.79
C PHE A 598 4.23 -17.37 -31.32
N LEU A 599 5.26 -17.10 -30.51
CA LEU A 599 5.07 -16.68 -29.12
C LEU A 599 4.25 -15.39 -29.08
N LEU A 600 4.65 -14.39 -29.87
CA LEU A 600 3.96 -13.10 -29.94
C LEU A 600 2.53 -13.21 -30.49
N ARG A 601 2.30 -14.03 -31.53
CA ARG A 601 0.96 -14.28 -32.10
C ARG A 601 0.04 -14.96 -31.09
N THR A 602 0.54 -15.99 -30.42
CA THR A 602 -0.18 -16.71 -29.38
C THR A 602 -0.54 -15.75 -28.24
N LEU A 603 0.41 -14.94 -27.81
CA LEU A 603 0.19 -13.92 -26.78
C LEU A 603 -0.86 -12.89 -27.21
N ALA A 604 -0.73 -12.33 -28.42
CA ALA A 604 -1.65 -11.33 -28.97
C ALA A 604 -3.10 -11.83 -29.00
N ARG A 605 -3.32 -13.07 -29.46
CA ARG A 605 -4.65 -13.70 -29.44
C ARG A 605 -5.26 -13.73 -28.05
N HIS A 606 -4.49 -14.13 -27.04
CA HIS A 606 -5.01 -14.30 -25.68
C HIS A 606 -5.15 -12.96 -24.94
N LEU A 607 -4.30 -11.96 -25.24
CA LEU A 607 -4.48 -10.59 -24.74
C LEU A 607 -5.76 -9.92 -25.29
N ILE A 608 -6.16 -10.24 -26.52
CA ILE A 608 -7.45 -9.81 -27.09
C ILE A 608 -8.60 -10.57 -26.41
N MET A 609 -8.44 -11.89 -26.23
CA MET A 609 -9.43 -12.80 -25.61
C MET A 609 -9.18 -13.01 -24.11
N TRP A 610 -9.07 -11.90 -23.37
CA TRP A 610 -8.56 -11.85 -22.00
C TRP A 610 -9.38 -12.66 -20.98
N SER A 611 -10.70 -12.60 -21.07
CA SER A 611 -11.63 -13.27 -20.14
C SER A 611 -11.56 -14.80 -20.21
N LYS A 612 -11.09 -15.35 -21.33
CA LYS A 612 -11.02 -16.80 -21.57
C LYS A 612 -9.74 -17.45 -21.03
N ILE A 613 -8.82 -16.69 -20.45
CA ILE A 613 -7.55 -17.21 -19.93
C ILE A 613 -7.80 -17.90 -18.58
N GLU A 614 -7.52 -19.20 -18.52
CA GLU A 614 -7.65 -20.00 -17.30
C GLU A 614 -6.31 -20.65 -16.93
N PRO A 615 -5.91 -20.63 -15.65
CA PRO A 615 -4.73 -21.34 -15.18
C PRO A 615 -5.08 -22.83 -15.03
N SER A 616 -5.15 -23.57 -16.14
CA SER A 616 -5.37 -25.03 -16.12
C SER A 616 -4.62 -25.75 -17.25
N HIS A 617 -4.17 -26.98 -17.01
CA HIS A 617 -3.60 -27.82 -18.08
C HIS A 617 -4.60 -28.10 -19.21
N LYS A 618 -5.89 -28.18 -18.87
CA LYS A 618 -6.97 -28.35 -19.86
C LYS A 618 -7.03 -27.16 -20.82
N TRP A 619 -6.88 -25.95 -20.30
CA TRP A 619 -6.85 -24.73 -21.11
C TRP A 619 -5.65 -24.72 -22.04
N ILE A 620 -4.44 -24.97 -21.53
CA ILE A 620 -3.21 -25.03 -22.34
C ILE A 620 -3.35 -26.06 -23.46
N LYS A 621 -3.82 -27.27 -23.16
CA LYS A 621 -4.04 -28.33 -24.15
C LYS A 621 -5.08 -27.95 -25.20
N LYS A 622 -6.13 -27.21 -24.83
CA LYS A 622 -7.17 -26.75 -25.75
C LYS A 622 -6.65 -25.67 -26.70
N SER A 623 -5.77 -24.79 -26.20
CA SER A 623 -5.21 -23.66 -26.95
C SER A 623 -4.06 -24.03 -27.89
N LEU A 624 -3.49 -25.24 -27.77
CA LEU A 624 -2.46 -25.73 -28.68
C LEU A 624 -3.02 -26.18 -30.05
N PRO A 625 -2.26 -26.01 -31.16
CA PRO A 625 -2.56 -26.62 -32.45
C PRO A 625 -2.74 -28.14 -32.35
N ALA A 626 -3.61 -28.72 -33.18
CA ALA A 626 -3.98 -30.15 -33.12
C ALA A 626 -2.78 -31.13 -33.05
N PRO A 627 -1.69 -30.95 -33.82
CA PRO A 627 -0.52 -31.84 -33.78
C PRO A 627 0.23 -31.82 -32.44
N TYR A 628 0.15 -30.74 -31.67
CA TYR A 628 0.92 -30.55 -30.43
C TYR A 628 0.13 -30.91 -29.17
N LYS A 629 -1.18 -31.16 -29.27
CA LYS A 629 -2.05 -31.45 -28.11
C LYS A 629 -1.64 -32.68 -27.31
N SER A 630 -1.03 -33.69 -27.94
CA SER A 630 -0.54 -34.90 -27.26
C SER A 630 0.74 -34.63 -26.45
N ARG A 631 1.52 -33.62 -26.83
CA ARG A 631 2.82 -33.27 -26.24
C ARG A 631 2.75 -32.15 -25.20
N SER A 632 1.55 -31.72 -24.80
CA SER A 632 1.31 -30.54 -23.97
C SER A 632 1.94 -30.56 -22.57
N SER A 633 2.35 -31.74 -22.07
CA SER A 633 2.97 -31.90 -20.74
C SER A 633 4.50 -31.87 -20.75
N LEU A 634 5.16 -31.83 -21.92
CA LEU A 634 6.63 -31.83 -22.10
C LEU A 634 7.41 -33.05 -21.56
N GLN A 635 6.84 -33.85 -20.65
CA GLN A 635 7.49 -34.97 -19.94
C GLN A 635 8.20 -36.00 -20.84
N TRP A 636 7.66 -36.26 -22.03
CA TRP A 636 8.16 -37.30 -22.93
C TRP A 636 9.28 -36.83 -23.87
N ILE A 637 9.63 -35.54 -23.84
CA ILE A 637 10.69 -34.98 -24.70
C ILE A 637 12.05 -35.35 -24.13
N ARG A 638 12.78 -36.19 -24.88
CA ARG A 638 14.13 -36.67 -24.55
C ARG A 638 15.21 -36.22 -25.54
N THR A 639 14.80 -35.69 -26.69
CA THR A 639 15.70 -35.28 -27.77
C THR A 639 15.36 -33.87 -28.21
N LEU A 640 16.40 -33.06 -28.43
CA LEU A 640 16.27 -31.69 -28.95
C LEU A 640 16.28 -31.72 -30.48
N THR A 641 15.32 -31.04 -31.11
CA THR A 641 15.25 -30.87 -32.57
C THR A 641 14.76 -29.47 -32.90
N SER A 642 15.25 -28.86 -33.99
CA SER A 642 14.76 -27.54 -34.42
C SER A 642 13.32 -27.55 -34.95
N ALA A 643 12.79 -28.71 -35.34
CA ALA A 643 11.38 -28.84 -35.74
C ALA A 643 10.41 -28.50 -34.59
N ASP A 644 10.87 -28.59 -33.34
CA ASP A 644 10.07 -28.31 -32.15
C ASP A 644 10.13 -26.84 -31.71
N LEU A 645 10.90 -25.96 -32.40
CA LEU A 645 11.00 -24.55 -32.03
C LEU A 645 9.64 -23.84 -31.93
N PRO A 646 8.74 -23.93 -32.95
CA PRO A 646 7.42 -23.32 -32.85
C PRO A 646 6.60 -23.85 -31.67
N PHE A 647 6.75 -25.14 -31.34
CA PHE A 647 6.03 -25.75 -30.24
C PHE A 647 6.44 -25.13 -28.89
N TYR A 648 7.74 -24.95 -28.64
CA TYR A 648 8.23 -24.33 -27.41
C TYR A 648 7.80 -22.86 -27.30
N ASP A 649 7.86 -22.10 -28.40
CA ASP A 649 7.48 -20.69 -28.43
C ASP A 649 5.97 -20.48 -28.21
N ILE A 650 5.11 -21.31 -28.83
CA ILE A 650 3.65 -21.27 -28.62
C ILE A 650 3.31 -21.59 -27.17
N LEU A 651 3.88 -22.67 -26.61
CA LEU A 651 3.61 -23.08 -25.25
C LEU A 651 4.05 -21.99 -24.24
N THR A 652 5.19 -21.38 -24.49
CA THR A 652 5.70 -20.26 -23.69
C THR A 652 4.78 -19.04 -23.80
N GLY A 653 4.25 -18.74 -25.00
CA GLY A 653 3.26 -17.68 -25.20
C GLY A 653 1.97 -17.90 -24.40
N LEU A 654 1.52 -19.15 -24.27
CA LEU A 654 0.38 -19.51 -23.40
C LEU A 654 0.71 -19.30 -21.92
N CYS A 655 1.87 -19.78 -21.46
CA CYS A 655 2.34 -19.58 -20.08
C CYS A 655 2.47 -18.09 -19.74
N PHE A 656 3.04 -17.29 -20.66
CA PHE A 656 3.19 -15.85 -20.46
C PHE A 656 1.84 -15.11 -20.48
N SER A 657 0.87 -15.57 -21.26
CA SER A 657 -0.51 -15.04 -21.23
C SER A 657 -1.18 -15.28 -19.87
N ILE A 658 -1.00 -16.46 -19.27
CA ILE A 658 -1.44 -16.75 -17.90
C ILE A 658 -0.74 -15.81 -16.92
N ALA A 659 0.58 -15.64 -17.06
CA ALA A 659 1.37 -14.78 -16.17
C ALA A 659 0.89 -13.32 -16.18
N LEU A 660 0.61 -12.76 -17.36
CA LEU A 660 0.07 -11.40 -17.48
C LEU A 660 -1.35 -11.28 -16.93
N ARG A 661 -2.21 -12.29 -17.13
CA ARG A 661 -3.59 -12.30 -16.60
C ARG A 661 -3.65 -12.27 -15.08
N PHE A 662 -2.73 -12.97 -14.44
CA PHE A 662 -2.66 -13.16 -13.00
C PHE A 662 -1.51 -12.37 -12.35
N ALA A 663 -0.99 -11.34 -13.02
CA ALA A 663 0.10 -10.52 -12.52
C ALA A 663 -0.25 -9.90 -11.15
N GLY A 664 0.61 -10.10 -10.15
CA GLY A 664 0.42 -9.60 -8.80
C GLY A 664 -0.84 -10.11 -8.07
N SER A 665 -1.45 -11.21 -8.52
CA SER A 665 -2.64 -11.78 -7.87
C SER A 665 -2.29 -12.76 -6.73
N ALA A 666 -1.04 -13.23 -6.68
CA ALA A 666 -0.59 -14.28 -5.76
C ALA A 666 -1.39 -15.60 -5.85
N ASN A 667 -2.01 -15.88 -7.00
CA ASN A 667 -2.81 -17.10 -7.17
C ASN A 667 -1.93 -18.36 -7.23
N LEU A 668 -2.12 -19.25 -6.26
CA LEU A 668 -1.36 -20.50 -6.13
C LEU A 668 -1.56 -21.45 -7.31
N THR A 669 -2.77 -21.52 -7.89
CA THR A 669 -3.05 -22.40 -9.04
C THR A 669 -2.27 -21.99 -10.28
N ALA A 670 -2.18 -20.69 -10.55
CA ALA A 670 -1.37 -20.14 -11.64
C ALA A 670 0.13 -20.36 -11.37
N ARG A 671 0.58 -20.15 -10.12
CA ARG A 671 1.97 -20.44 -9.72
C ARG A 671 2.35 -21.90 -10.01
N ASP A 672 1.56 -22.85 -9.55
CA ASP A 672 1.92 -24.28 -9.60
C ASP A 672 1.99 -24.80 -11.04
N ILE A 673 1.08 -24.35 -11.92
CA ILE A 673 1.11 -24.70 -13.35
C ILE A 673 2.34 -24.10 -14.02
N LEU A 674 2.64 -22.82 -13.78
CA LEU A 674 3.81 -22.19 -14.40
C LEU A 674 5.12 -22.79 -13.86
N LEU A 675 5.16 -23.19 -12.58
CA LEU A 675 6.30 -23.93 -12.00
C LEU A 675 6.48 -25.30 -12.65
N HIS A 676 5.40 -26.03 -12.94
CA HIS A 676 5.47 -27.29 -13.67
C HIS A 676 6.17 -27.10 -15.02
N TYR A 677 5.74 -26.12 -15.83
CA TYR A 677 6.37 -25.83 -17.11
C TYR A 677 7.81 -25.32 -16.97
N LEU A 678 8.10 -24.51 -15.95
CA LEU A 678 9.47 -24.06 -15.66
C LEU A 678 10.39 -25.24 -15.35
N ASP A 679 9.97 -26.17 -14.51
CA ASP A 679 10.77 -27.35 -14.15
C ASP A 679 10.96 -28.28 -15.35
N GLU A 680 9.96 -28.43 -16.24
CA GLU A 680 10.11 -29.16 -17.51
C GLU A 680 11.08 -28.47 -18.48
N PHE A 681 10.99 -27.14 -18.67
CA PHE A 681 11.95 -26.41 -19.50
C PHE A 681 13.37 -26.50 -18.94
N ARG A 682 13.54 -26.43 -17.62
CA ARG A 682 14.84 -26.65 -16.95
C ARG A 682 15.41 -28.04 -17.23
N ARG A 683 14.57 -29.08 -17.16
CA ARG A 683 14.96 -30.46 -17.52
C ARG A 683 15.41 -30.55 -18.98
N ILE A 684 14.67 -29.93 -19.90
CA ILE A 684 14.99 -29.96 -21.33
C ILE A 684 16.29 -29.20 -21.63
N CYS A 685 16.56 -28.08 -20.94
CA CYS A 685 17.81 -27.33 -21.07
C CYS A 685 19.06 -28.13 -20.67
N GLN A 686 18.91 -29.16 -19.82
CA GLN A 686 20.01 -30.03 -19.37
C GLN A 686 20.34 -31.16 -20.35
N ILE A 687 19.55 -31.34 -21.42
CA ILE A 687 19.82 -32.36 -22.44
C ILE A 687 21.08 -31.96 -23.23
N GLU A 688 21.99 -32.92 -23.42
CA GLU A 688 23.24 -32.71 -24.16
C GLU A 688 22.98 -32.34 -25.64
N ALA A 689 23.74 -31.36 -26.12
CA ALA A 689 23.54 -30.72 -27.41
C ALA A 689 24.85 -30.66 -28.22
N ASP A 690 25.23 -31.78 -28.85
CA ASP A 690 26.49 -31.88 -29.59
C ASP A 690 26.42 -31.23 -30.98
N SER A 691 25.27 -31.39 -31.65
CA SER A 691 25.02 -30.85 -32.98
C SER A 691 24.52 -29.40 -32.95
N PHE A 692 24.79 -28.64 -34.00
CA PHE A 692 24.27 -27.27 -34.17
C PHE A 692 22.75 -27.18 -34.01
N ASP A 693 22.00 -28.15 -34.57
CA ASP A 693 20.54 -28.23 -34.48
C ASP A 693 20.05 -28.30 -33.02
N LYS A 694 20.61 -29.23 -32.24
CA LYS A 694 20.33 -29.37 -30.81
C LYS A 694 20.71 -28.09 -30.03
N LYS A 695 21.83 -27.44 -30.37
CA LYS A 695 22.27 -26.19 -29.71
C LYS A 695 21.28 -25.05 -29.96
N LEU A 696 20.76 -24.93 -31.18
CA LEU A 696 19.72 -23.97 -31.52
C LEU A 696 18.44 -24.22 -30.73
N ALA A 697 17.95 -25.47 -30.72
CA ALA A 697 16.79 -25.86 -29.93
C ALA A 697 16.96 -25.55 -28.44
N ARG A 698 18.13 -25.88 -27.86
CA ARG A 698 18.45 -25.57 -26.47
C ARG A 698 18.44 -24.06 -26.18
N ASN A 699 18.90 -23.23 -27.11
CA ASN A 699 18.88 -21.78 -26.93
C ASN A 699 17.45 -21.23 -26.86
N THR A 700 16.54 -21.71 -27.71
CA THR A 700 15.12 -21.33 -27.65
C THR A 700 14.45 -21.83 -26.38
N VAL A 701 14.71 -23.08 -25.97
CA VAL A 701 14.22 -23.62 -24.68
C VAL A 701 14.73 -22.79 -23.51
N ARG A 702 15.98 -22.29 -23.56
CA ARG A 702 16.52 -21.39 -22.54
C ARG A 702 15.78 -20.06 -22.48
N ASN A 703 15.49 -19.44 -23.63
CA ASN A 703 14.67 -18.22 -23.69
C ASN A 703 13.26 -18.48 -23.13
N CYS A 704 12.67 -19.64 -23.44
CA CYS A 704 11.39 -20.08 -22.88
C CYS A 704 11.46 -20.22 -21.35
N GLN A 705 12.50 -20.89 -20.84
CA GLN A 705 12.76 -21.04 -19.41
C GLN A 705 12.86 -19.67 -18.71
N ASP A 706 13.64 -18.76 -19.28
CA ASP A 706 13.88 -17.43 -18.71
C ASP A 706 12.59 -16.59 -18.69
N LEU A 707 11.78 -16.64 -19.75
CA LEU A 707 10.49 -15.96 -19.78
C LEU A 707 9.45 -16.57 -18.83
N VAL A 708 9.37 -17.90 -18.74
CA VAL A 708 8.45 -18.56 -17.80
C VAL A 708 8.88 -18.27 -16.36
N ALA A 709 10.18 -18.26 -16.05
CA ALA A 709 10.69 -17.88 -14.74
C ALA A 709 10.25 -16.46 -14.36
N LEU A 710 10.39 -15.51 -15.29
CA LEU A 710 9.92 -14.14 -15.11
C LEU A 710 8.39 -14.06 -15.00
N GLY A 711 7.66 -14.87 -15.76
CA GLY A 711 6.20 -14.97 -15.70
C GLY A 711 5.69 -15.47 -14.35
N VAL A 712 6.29 -16.54 -13.79
CA VAL A 712 5.97 -17.04 -12.44
C VAL A 712 6.19 -15.95 -11.40
N SER A 713 7.35 -15.26 -11.46
CA SER A 713 7.64 -14.14 -10.57
C SER A 713 6.69 -12.96 -10.74
N THR A 714 6.14 -12.75 -11.95
CA THR A 714 5.15 -11.70 -12.22
C THR A 714 3.81 -12.01 -11.54
N VAL A 715 3.39 -13.28 -11.51
CA VAL A 715 2.19 -13.73 -10.77
C VAL A 715 2.38 -13.57 -9.27
N MET A 716 3.55 -13.96 -8.77
CA MET A 716 3.93 -13.91 -7.35
C MET A 716 4.69 -12.61 -6.98
N ALA A 717 4.46 -11.53 -7.72
CA ALA A 717 5.21 -10.30 -7.54
C ALA A 717 4.99 -9.71 -6.14
N GLY A 718 6.08 -9.47 -5.42
CA GLY A 718 6.10 -8.95 -4.04
C GLY A 718 5.84 -9.98 -2.93
N THR A 719 5.41 -11.22 -3.23
CA THR A 719 5.07 -12.18 -2.16
C THR A 719 6.28 -12.90 -1.57
N GLY A 720 7.43 -12.89 -2.24
CA GLY A 720 8.62 -13.62 -1.79
C GLY A 720 8.43 -15.15 -1.77
N ASP A 721 7.58 -15.73 -2.62
CA ASP A 721 7.26 -17.17 -2.62
C ASP A 721 8.53 -18.05 -2.68
N ILE A 722 8.65 -18.95 -1.69
CA ILE A 722 9.84 -19.79 -1.50
C ILE A 722 9.99 -20.83 -2.61
N ALA A 723 8.88 -21.39 -3.12
CA ALA A 723 8.94 -22.42 -4.15
C ALA A 723 9.52 -21.84 -5.44
N VAL A 724 9.13 -20.62 -5.80
CA VAL A 724 9.68 -19.85 -6.92
C VAL A 724 11.14 -19.45 -6.64
N PHE A 725 11.41 -18.87 -5.47
CA PHE A 725 12.75 -18.37 -5.13
C PHE A 725 13.83 -19.47 -5.20
N ARG A 726 13.53 -20.70 -4.77
CA ARG A 726 14.45 -21.84 -4.88
C ARG A 726 14.90 -22.12 -6.32
N ARG A 727 13.99 -22.02 -7.30
CA ARG A 727 14.31 -22.20 -8.73
C ARG A 727 15.15 -21.04 -9.25
N LEU A 728 14.77 -19.81 -8.92
CA LEU A 728 15.51 -18.62 -9.33
C LEU A 728 16.93 -18.58 -8.77
N ARG A 729 17.11 -19.01 -7.51
CA ARG A 729 18.42 -19.15 -6.89
C ARG A 729 19.30 -20.13 -7.66
N SER A 730 18.75 -21.27 -8.09
CA SER A 730 19.46 -22.21 -8.96
C SER A 730 19.81 -21.60 -10.32
N MET A 731 18.92 -20.79 -10.92
CA MET A 731 19.20 -20.11 -12.20
C MET A 731 20.29 -19.03 -12.08
N HIS A 732 20.38 -18.35 -10.94
CA HIS A 732 21.46 -17.42 -10.61
C HIS A 732 22.81 -18.13 -10.46
N GLY A 733 22.79 -19.32 -9.86
CA GLY A 733 23.99 -20.14 -9.59
C GLY A 733 24.61 -20.79 -10.84
N ARG A 734 24.04 -20.61 -12.03
CA ARG A 734 24.62 -21.10 -13.29
C ARG A 734 25.90 -20.33 -13.62
N ASP A 735 26.97 -21.07 -13.87
CA ASP A 735 28.32 -20.58 -14.17
C ASP A 735 28.88 -21.16 -15.48
N ASP A 736 28.00 -21.73 -16.32
CA ASP A 736 28.34 -22.31 -17.62
C ASP A 736 28.67 -21.24 -18.68
N SER A 737 29.66 -21.51 -19.53
CA SER A 737 30.05 -20.64 -20.67
C SER A 737 28.89 -20.38 -21.66
N GLU A 738 27.92 -21.28 -21.70
CA GLU A 738 26.80 -21.22 -22.64
C GLU A 738 25.63 -20.33 -22.18
N THR A 739 25.70 -19.78 -20.96
CA THR A 739 24.65 -18.90 -20.43
C THR A 739 24.91 -17.45 -20.87
N PRO A 740 24.04 -16.85 -21.69
CA PRO A 740 24.23 -15.48 -22.16
C PRO A 740 23.90 -14.46 -21.06
N TYR A 741 24.34 -13.21 -21.28
CA TYR A 741 24.03 -12.07 -20.42
C TYR A 741 22.52 -11.92 -20.16
N GLY A 742 21.71 -12.06 -21.21
CA GLY A 742 20.26 -11.93 -21.16
C GLY A 742 19.57 -12.93 -20.24
N SER A 743 20.07 -14.16 -20.13
CA SER A 743 19.55 -15.17 -19.21
C SER A 743 19.79 -14.80 -17.74
N HIS A 744 20.95 -14.21 -17.44
CA HIS A 744 21.20 -13.66 -16.10
C HIS A 744 20.28 -12.47 -15.82
N LEU A 745 20.14 -11.57 -16.80
CA LEU A 745 19.26 -10.40 -16.68
C LEU A 745 17.81 -10.80 -16.41
N ALA A 746 17.29 -11.82 -17.12
CA ALA A 746 15.95 -12.35 -16.90
C ALA A 746 15.79 -12.98 -15.50
N ALA A 747 16.77 -13.78 -15.05
CA ALA A 747 16.75 -14.38 -13.72
C ALA A 747 16.78 -13.31 -12.61
N HIS A 748 17.59 -12.26 -12.76
CA HIS A 748 17.65 -11.17 -11.78
C HIS A 748 16.40 -10.30 -11.79
N LEU A 749 15.82 -9.99 -12.97
CA LEU A 749 14.51 -9.35 -13.06
C LEU A 749 13.43 -10.19 -12.36
N ALA A 750 13.45 -11.51 -12.52
CA ALA A 750 12.51 -12.42 -11.87
C ALA A 750 12.68 -12.44 -10.34
N ILE A 751 13.92 -12.42 -9.83
CA ILE A 751 14.18 -12.32 -8.38
C ILE A 751 13.71 -10.95 -7.85
N GLY A 752 14.03 -9.88 -8.58
CA GLY A 752 13.60 -8.53 -8.23
C GLY A 752 12.08 -8.39 -8.20
N ALA A 753 11.37 -8.96 -9.18
CA ALA A 753 9.91 -8.95 -9.25
C ALA A 753 9.27 -9.73 -8.09
N LEU A 754 9.86 -10.87 -7.70
CA LEU A 754 9.39 -11.68 -6.58
C LEU A 754 9.44 -10.92 -5.24
N PHE A 755 10.45 -10.07 -5.08
CA PHE A 755 10.65 -9.22 -3.89
C PHE A 755 10.42 -7.73 -4.20
N LEU A 756 9.48 -7.43 -5.10
CA LEU A 756 9.24 -6.07 -5.58
C LEU A 756 9.01 -5.11 -4.41
N GLY A 757 9.91 -4.14 -4.29
CA GLY A 757 9.95 -3.19 -3.20
C GLY A 757 9.87 -3.86 -1.83
N GLY A 758 10.68 -4.88 -1.54
CA GLY A 758 10.68 -5.56 -0.24
C GLY A 758 9.33 -6.20 0.14
N GLY A 759 8.44 -6.40 -0.82
CA GLY A 759 7.09 -6.93 -0.61
C GLY A 759 6.01 -5.86 -0.38
N THR A 760 6.32 -4.57 -0.50
CA THR A 760 5.32 -3.51 -0.37
C THR A 760 4.60 -3.19 -1.69
N PHE A 761 5.19 -3.58 -2.82
CA PHE A 761 4.68 -3.33 -4.16
C PHE A 761 4.37 -4.64 -4.88
N THR A 762 3.46 -4.57 -5.84
CA THR A 762 3.15 -5.67 -6.75
C THR A 762 2.73 -5.10 -8.12
N PHE A 763 2.46 -5.95 -9.12
CA PHE A 763 2.04 -5.47 -10.43
C PHE A 763 0.52 -5.38 -10.56
N GLY A 764 0.01 -4.35 -11.23
CA GLY A 764 -1.41 -4.22 -11.58
C GLY A 764 -1.76 -4.88 -12.92
N THR A 765 -3.04 -5.17 -13.15
CA THR A 765 -3.54 -5.70 -14.44
C THR A 765 -4.30 -4.67 -15.29
N SER A 766 -4.17 -3.37 -14.98
CA SER A 766 -4.70 -2.29 -15.84
C SER A 766 -4.12 -2.35 -17.25
N ASP A 767 -4.82 -1.82 -18.26
CA ASP A 767 -4.36 -1.91 -19.66
C ASP A 767 -2.97 -1.30 -19.84
N LYS A 768 -2.71 -0.17 -19.15
CA LYS A 768 -1.41 0.48 -19.11
C LYS A 768 -0.35 -0.37 -18.42
N ALA A 769 -0.69 -1.01 -17.30
CA ALA A 769 0.22 -1.90 -16.59
C ALA A 769 0.60 -3.12 -17.44
N ILE A 770 -0.36 -3.78 -18.10
CA ILE A 770 -0.10 -4.91 -18.99
C ILE A 770 0.74 -4.48 -20.19
N ALA A 771 0.44 -3.34 -20.81
CA ALA A 771 1.27 -2.80 -21.90
C ALA A 771 2.72 -2.53 -21.43
N ALA A 772 2.90 -1.95 -20.25
CA ALA A 772 4.21 -1.68 -19.68
C ALA A 772 4.98 -2.95 -19.30
N LEU A 773 4.30 -3.97 -18.75
CA LEU A 773 4.88 -5.29 -18.49
C LEU A 773 5.29 -6.00 -19.77
N LEU A 774 4.48 -5.90 -20.83
CA LEU A 774 4.79 -6.49 -22.14
C LEU A 774 6.05 -5.86 -22.76
N VAL A 775 6.22 -4.55 -22.57
CA VAL A 775 7.44 -3.83 -22.99
C VAL A 775 8.64 -4.27 -22.13
N ALA A 776 8.50 -4.24 -20.80
CA ALA A 776 9.60 -4.55 -19.89
C ALA A 776 10.07 -6.01 -19.97
N PHE A 777 9.13 -6.93 -20.14
CA PHE A 777 9.35 -8.38 -20.16
C PHE A 777 9.23 -8.96 -21.57
N TYR A 778 9.52 -8.16 -22.59
CA TYR A 778 9.56 -8.62 -23.98
C TYR A 778 10.44 -9.88 -24.12
N PRO A 779 9.96 -10.95 -24.80
CA PRO A 779 10.51 -12.31 -24.72
C PRO A 779 11.93 -12.50 -25.26
N ILE A 780 12.48 -11.54 -25.99
CA ILE A 780 13.83 -11.64 -26.59
C ILE A 780 14.84 -10.91 -25.70
N PHE A 781 15.69 -11.67 -25.01
CA PHE A 781 16.74 -11.14 -24.14
C PHE A 781 18.08 -10.94 -24.90
N PRO A 782 18.91 -9.97 -24.49
CA PRO A 782 20.16 -9.65 -25.18
C PRO A 782 21.22 -10.76 -25.02
N SER A 783 21.93 -11.10 -26.09
CA SER A 783 22.99 -12.11 -26.03
C SER A 783 24.24 -11.59 -25.29
N THR A 784 24.59 -10.32 -25.54
CA THR A 784 25.73 -9.63 -24.94
C THR A 784 25.28 -8.32 -24.28
N VAL A 785 26.15 -7.69 -23.47
CA VAL A 785 25.82 -6.44 -22.76
C VAL A 785 25.45 -5.29 -23.71
N GLN A 786 25.97 -5.27 -24.93
CA GLN A 786 25.71 -4.21 -25.92
C GLN A 786 24.57 -4.53 -26.89
N ASP A 787 24.00 -5.74 -26.83
CA ASP A 787 22.98 -6.18 -27.77
C ASP A 787 21.66 -5.42 -27.55
N ASN A 788 21.25 -4.65 -28.57
CA ASN A 788 20.01 -3.88 -28.62
C ASN A 788 19.28 -4.06 -29.96
N LYS A 789 19.61 -5.10 -30.72
CA LYS A 789 19.13 -5.26 -32.12
C LYS A 789 17.63 -5.45 -32.19
N SER A 790 17.07 -6.29 -31.32
CA SER A 790 15.64 -6.63 -31.29
C SER A 790 14.85 -5.80 -30.30
N HIS A 791 15.45 -5.35 -29.20
CA HIS A 791 14.78 -4.59 -28.15
C HIS A 791 15.76 -3.69 -27.41
N LEU A 792 15.39 -2.42 -27.19
CA LEU A 792 16.22 -1.47 -26.45
C LEU A 792 16.23 -1.80 -24.95
N GLN A 793 17.41 -2.00 -24.38
CA GLN A 793 17.54 -2.43 -22.97
C GLN A 793 16.95 -1.43 -21.96
N ALA A 794 16.88 -0.13 -22.28
CA ALA A 794 16.26 0.87 -21.42
C ALA A 794 14.78 0.57 -21.11
N PHE A 795 14.06 -0.04 -22.04
CA PHE A 795 12.64 -0.39 -21.91
C PHE A 795 12.39 -1.48 -20.85
N ARG A 796 13.42 -2.23 -20.46
CA ARG A 796 13.35 -3.22 -19.36
C ARG A 796 12.92 -2.61 -18.03
N HIS A 797 13.05 -1.30 -17.84
CA HIS A 797 12.63 -0.60 -16.61
C HIS A 797 11.17 -0.11 -16.63
N PHE A 798 10.40 -0.39 -17.69
CA PHE A 798 9.01 0.05 -17.79
C PHE A 798 8.06 -0.68 -16.84
N TRP A 799 8.50 -1.77 -16.19
CA TRP A 799 7.74 -2.42 -15.12
C TRP A 799 7.35 -1.42 -14.01
N VAL A 800 8.09 -0.31 -13.85
CA VAL A 800 7.77 0.78 -12.92
C VAL A 800 6.38 1.38 -13.17
N LEU A 801 5.95 1.45 -14.43
CA LEU A 801 4.62 1.97 -14.79
C LEU A 801 3.48 1.00 -14.46
N ALA A 802 3.82 -0.28 -14.19
CA ALA A 802 2.91 -1.34 -13.77
C ALA A 802 2.97 -1.61 -12.26
N ALA A 803 3.98 -1.09 -11.56
CA ALA A 803 4.14 -1.26 -10.13
C ALA A 803 3.10 -0.42 -9.38
N GLU A 804 2.30 -1.09 -8.55
CA GLU A 804 1.29 -0.50 -7.70
C GLU A 804 1.65 -0.80 -6.24
N PRO A 805 1.63 0.22 -5.36
CA PRO A 805 1.66 -0.06 -3.93
C PRO A 805 0.34 -0.78 -3.62
N ARG A 806 0.39 -1.98 -3.03
CA ARG A 806 -0.82 -2.72 -2.59
C ARG A 806 -0.59 -3.40 -1.25
N CYS A 807 0.44 -2.99 -0.50
CA CYS A 807 0.71 -3.56 0.82
C CYS A 807 -0.03 -2.75 1.87
N LEU A 808 -0.99 -3.40 2.51
CA LEU A 808 -1.73 -2.83 3.62
C LEU A 808 -0.90 -2.99 4.90
N ILE A 809 -0.56 -1.87 5.51
CA ILE A 809 0.24 -1.81 6.73
C ILE A 809 -0.66 -1.32 7.86
N THR A 810 -0.68 -2.01 8.98
CA THR A 810 -1.30 -1.50 10.21
C THR A 810 -0.23 -0.89 11.09
N ARG A 811 -0.49 0.32 11.58
CA ARG A 811 0.37 1.01 12.54
C ARG A 811 -0.39 1.31 13.79
N ASP A 812 0.23 1.05 14.92
CA ASP A 812 -0.27 1.50 16.19
C ASP A 812 -0.13 3.03 16.30
N ILE A 813 -1.13 3.72 16.84
CA ILE A 813 -1.19 5.19 16.86
C ILE A 813 -0.25 5.80 17.90
N ASP A 814 -0.05 5.07 18.98
CA ASP A 814 0.71 5.53 20.14
C ASP A 814 2.20 5.37 19.83
N THR A 815 2.60 4.21 19.28
CA THR A 815 3.99 3.90 18.94
C THR A 815 4.42 4.24 17.51
N ASP A 816 3.48 4.45 16.58
CA ASP A 816 3.69 4.55 15.11
C ASP A 816 4.47 3.36 14.50
N GLN A 817 4.55 2.23 15.23
CA GLN A 817 5.23 1.03 14.77
C GLN A 817 4.30 0.13 13.96
N PRO A 818 4.81 -0.57 12.93
CA PRO A 818 4.03 -1.54 12.17
C PRO A 818 3.72 -2.78 13.03
N VAL A 819 2.45 -3.07 13.24
CA VAL A 819 1.98 -4.20 14.05
C VAL A 819 1.23 -5.20 13.17
N PRO A 820 1.48 -6.52 13.30
CA PRO A 820 0.73 -7.52 12.55
C PRO A 820 -0.64 -7.80 13.16
N ILE A 821 -1.70 -7.63 12.36
CA ILE A 821 -3.11 -7.75 12.78
C ILE A 821 -3.87 -8.61 11.77
N PRO A 822 -4.74 -9.53 12.23
CA PRO A 822 -5.65 -10.27 11.34
C PRO A 822 -6.65 -9.33 10.66
N LEU A 823 -6.83 -9.53 9.36
CA LEU A 823 -7.74 -8.81 8.48
C LEU A 823 -8.72 -9.77 7.83
N GLN A 824 -9.95 -9.30 7.67
CA GLN A 824 -10.98 -9.93 6.85
C GLN A 824 -11.25 -9.01 5.65
N ILE A 825 -10.98 -9.52 4.44
CA ILE A 825 -11.19 -8.81 3.18
C ILE A 825 -12.41 -9.43 2.50
N THR A 826 -13.44 -8.64 2.25
CA THR A 826 -14.60 -9.09 1.47
C THR A 826 -14.45 -8.63 0.03
N LEU A 827 -14.47 -9.58 -0.90
CA LEU A 827 -14.44 -9.30 -2.33
C LEU A 827 -15.85 -8.99 -2.84
N ARG A 828 -15.95 -8.28 -3.96
CA ARG A 828 -17.23 -8.00 -4.63
C ARG A 828 -17.93 -9.28 -5.12
N ASP A 829 -17.17 -10.35 -5.32
CA ASP A 829 -17.68 -11.69 -5.64
C ASP A 829 -18.32 -12.40 -4.43
N GLY A 830 -18.32 -11.77 -3.24
CA GLY A 830 -18.87 -12.32 -2.00
C GLY A 830 -17.95 -13.29 -1.26
N LYS A 831 -16.75 -13.55 -1.79
CA LYS A 831 -15.73 -14.35 -1.10
C LYS A 831 -15.06 -13.53 -0.01
N GLU A 832 -14.85 -14.14 1.15
CA GLU A 832 -14.10 -13.55 2.25
C GLU A 832 -12.73 -14.21 2.36
N GLU A 833 -11.69 -13.38 2.49
CA GLU A 833 -10.32 -13.83 2.67
C GLU A 833 -9.76 -13.30 3.98
N GLU A 834 -9.23 -14.20 4.81
CA GLU A 834 -8.50 -13.85 6.02
C GLU A 834 -7.00 -13.72 5.71
N ARG A 835 -6.40 -12.61 6.12
CA ARG A 835 -4.96 -12.33 5.96
C ARG A 835 -4.40 -11.70 7.24
N HIS A 836 -3.09 -11.60 7.36
CA HIS A 836 -2.43 -10.87 8.45
C HIS A 836 -1.62 -9.72 7.86
N THR A 837 -1.74 -8.52 8.43
CA THR A 837 -0.86 -7.41 8.06
C THR A 837 0.57 -7.59 8.57
N PRO A 838 1.55 -6.93 7.96
CA PRO A 838 1.49 -6.28 6.66
C PRO A 838 1.31 -7.31 5.52
N CYS A 839 0.38 -7.07 4.59
CA CYS A 839 0.15 -7.99 3.47
C CYS A 839 -0.24 -7.27 2.18
N LEU A 840 0.11 -7.89 1.05
CA LEU A 840 -0.40 -7.49 -0.24
C LEU A 840 -1.89 -7.80 -0.34
N ILE A 841 -2.68 -6.81 -0.77
CA ILE A 841 -4.11 -6.97 -1.02
C ILE A 841 -4.39 -7.15 -2.53
N PRO A 842 -5.55 -7.75 -2.88
CA PRO A 842 -6.03 -7.79 -4.27
C PRO A 842 -6.21 -6.39 -4.87
N GLU A 843 -6.55 -6.32 -6.16
CA GLU A 843 -6.83 -5.04 -6.81
C GLU A 843 -8.00 -4.31 -6.12
N ILE A 844 -7.86 -3.01 -5.90
CA ILE A 844 -8.85 -2.17 -5.17
C ILE A 844 -10.25 -2.28 -5.81
N ASN A 845 -10.33 -2.43 -7.13
CA ASN A 845 -11.60 -2.55 -7.86
C ASN A 845 -12.36 -3.86 -7.56
N GLN A 846 -11.69 -4.88 -7.00
CA GLN A 846 -12.28 -6.18 -6.67
C GLN A 846 -12.74 -6.25 -5.21
N ILE A 847 -12.30 -5.30 -4.36
CA ILE A 847 -12.58 -5.30 -2.93
C ILE A 847 -13.89 -4.53 -2.65
N LYS A 848 -14.67 -5.03 -1.70
CA LYS A 848 -15.88 -4.40 -1.17
C LYS A 848 -15.58 -3.73 0.18
N THR A 849 -15.18 -4.52 1.18
CA THR A 849 -14.79 -3.99 2.50
C THR A 849 -13.50 -4.64 3.02
N VAL A 850 -12.78 -3.90 3.86
CA VAL A 850 -11.62 -4.42 4.63
C VAL A 850 -11.88 -4.16 6.11
N ARG A 851 -11.76 -5.19 6.95
CA ARG A 851 -12.00 -5.13 8.39
C ARG A 851 -10.81 -5.66 9.18
N THR A 852 -10.41 -4.97 10.24
CA THR A 852 -9.46 -5.53 11.23
C THR A 852 -10.22 -6.38 12.25
N CYS A 853 -9.68 -7.56 12.55
CA CYS A 853 -10.34 -8.59 13.37
C CYS A 853 -9.47 -9.01 14.57
N SER A 854 -8.97 -8.04 15.35
CA SER A 854 -8.16 -8.34 16.55
C SER A 854 -8.95 -8.09 17.83
N PRO A 855 -8.83 -8.97 18.84
CA PRO A 855 -9.37 -8.69 20.18
C PRO A 855 -8.57 -7.60 20.92
N GLU A 856 -7.28 -7.45 20.59
CA GLU A 856 -6.36 -6.52 21.27
C GLU A 856 -6.42 -5.09 20.73
N TYR A 857 -6.92 -4.90 19.50
CA TYR A 857 -6.98 -3.60 18.84
C TYR A 857 -8.42 -3.24 18.46
N TRP A 858 -8.74 -1.95 18.46
CA TRP A 858 -10.06 -1.50 18.01
C TRP A 858 -10.28 -1.85 16.54
N ASN A 859 -11.47 -2.35 16.22
CA ASN A 859 -11.79 -2.78 14.86
C ASN A 859 -12.02 -1.54 13.98
N VAL A 860 -11.41 -1.54 12.81
CA VAL A 860 -11.54 -0.49 11.78
C VAL A 860 -12.14 -1.13 10.54
N VAL A 861 -13.21 -0.54 10.01
CA VAL A 861 -13.88 -0.99 8.79
C VAL A 861 -13.68 0.06 7.69
N LEU A 862 -13.05 -0.35 6.60
CA LEU A 862 -12.94 0.44 5.38
C LEU A 862 -13.95 -0.08 4.36
N ASP A 863 -15.00 0.71 4.12
CA ASP A 863 -15.89 0.53 2.97
C ASP A 863 -15.32 1.20 1.73
N LEU A 864 -15.07 0.42 0.68
CA LEU A 864 -14.54 0.88 -0.61
C LEU A 864 -15.62 0.95 -1.72
N GLU A 865 -16.86 0.57 -1.41
CA GLU A 865 -17.99 0.59 -2.34
C GLU A 865 -18.81 1.87 -2.20
N SER A 866 -19.24 2.20 -0.97
CA SER A 866 -20.14 3.34 -0.73
C SER A 866 -19.38 4.65 -0.46
N ASN A 867 -18.22 4.59 0.20
CA ASN A 867 -17.51 5.77 0.68
C ASN A 867 -16.29 6.12 -0.19
N LYS A 868 -16.41 7.20 -0.97
CA LYS A 868 -15.31 7.69 -1.83
C LYS A 868 -14.11 8.22 -1.05
N ALA A 869 -14.33 8.81 0.13
CA ALA A 869 -13.25 9.36 0.95
C ALA A 869 -12.31 8.24 1.44
N HIS A 870 -12.87 7.08 1.78
CA HIS A 870 -12.09 5.89 2.15
C HIS A 870 -11.23 5.40 0.99
N VAL A 871 -11.78 5.37 -0.23
CA VAL A 871 -11.03 4.97 -1.43
C VAL A 871 -9.87 5.93 -1.72
N GLU A 872 -10.08 7.24 -1.59
CA GLU A 872 -9.03 8.25 -1.81
C GLU A 872 -7.95 8.20 -0.75
N ALA A 873 -8.34 8.13 0.53
CA ALA A 873 -7.42 7.96 1.65
C ALA A 873 -6.57 6.69 1.46
N PHE A 874 -7.23 5.56 1.22
CA PHE A 874 -6.58 4.26 1.04
C PHE A 874 -5.62 4.24 -0.15
N LYS A 875 -5.97 4.86 -1.28
CA LYS A 875 -5.07 4.99 -2.44
C LYS A 875 -3.82 5.81 -2.13
N SER A 876 -3.90 6.76 -1.20
CA SER A 876 -2.81 7.66 -0.86
C SER A 876 -1.87 7.11 0.21
N THR A 877 -2.39 6.47 1.27
CA THR A 877 -1.58 6.09 2.44
C THR A 877 -1.30 4.59 2.53
N GLN A 878 -2.28 3.73 2.21
CA GLN A 878 -2.24 2.26 2.41
C GLN A 878 -1.88 1.82 3.83
N ILE A 879 -2.00 2.75 4.78
CA ILE A 879 -1.71 2.56 6.19
C ILE A 879 -3.06 2.62 6.91
N LEU A 880 -3.30 1.63 7.76
CA LEU A 880 -4.38 1.56 8.73
C LEU A 880 -3.84 1.92 10.10
N TYR A 881 -4.28 3.04 10.65
CA TYR A 881 -3.99 3.39 12.02
C TYR A 881 -4.94 2.63 12.93
N VAL A 882 -4.38 1.88 13.88
CA VAL A 882 -5.12 1.10 14.86
C VAL A 882 -4.74 1.60 16.24
N ARG A 883 -5.70 1.60 17.16
CA ARG A 883 -5.46 1.90 18.57
C ARG A 883 -5.61 0.62 19.37
N LYS A 884 -4.68 0.37 20.30
CA LYS A 884 -4.78 -0.76 21.22
C LYS A 884 -6.01 -0.58 22.12
N ARG A 885 -6.73 -1.67 22.38
CA ARG A 885 -7.84 -1.69 23.34
C ARG A 885 -7.27 -1.74 24.75
N PRO A 886 -7.83 -0.97 25.69
CA PRO A 886 -7.52 -1.17 27.10
C PRO A 886 -7.85 -2.61 27.52
N ALA A 887 -7.05 -3.20 28.41
CA ALA A 887 -7.23 -4.59 28.87
C ALA A 887 -8.63 -4.87 29.44
N HIS A 888 -9.28 -3.84 30.01
CA HIS A 888 -10.65 -3.91 30.50
C HIS A 888 -11.70 -4.13 29.38
N ASP A 889 -11.46 -3.58 28.18
CA ASP A 889 -12.41 -3.58 27.05
C ASP A 889 -12.09 -4.67 26.02
N ALA A 890 -10.87 -5.19 26.03
CA ALA A 890 -10.41 -6.26 25.14
C ALA A 890 -11.11 -7.60 25.41
N SER A 891 -11.59 -7.84 26.63
CA SER A 891 -12.35 -9.06 26.94
C SER A 891 -13.44 -8.85 27.98
N THR A 892 -14.62 -9.39 27.69
CA THR A 892 -15.77 -9.44 28.62
C THR A 892 -15.49 -10.34 29.84
N ASN A 893 -14.54 -11.27 29.72
CA ASN A 893 -14.17 -12.19 30.79
C ASN A 893 -13.06 -11.58 31.65
N ALA A 894 -13.38 -11.26 32.91
CA ALA A 894 -12.44 -10.70 33.89
C ALA A 894 -11.12 -11.49 34.00
N PHE A 895 -11.15 -12.83 33.83
CA PHE A 895 -9.94 -13.65 33.86
C PHE A 895 -8.98 -13.34 32.70
N LYS A 896 -9.50 -13.21 31.47
CA LYS A 896 -8.70 -12.89 30.28
C LYS A 896 -8.15 -11.47 30.33
N ALA A 897 -8.97 -10.51 30.77
CA ALA A 897 -8.55 -9.13 30.99
C ALA A 897 -7.39 -9.05 32.00
N THR A 898 -7.44 -9.85 33.07
CA THR A 898 -6.38 -9.90 34.08
C THR A 898 -5.09 -10.54 33.53
N LEU A 899 -5.22 -11.58 32.69
CA LEU A 899 -4.08 -12.25 32.05
C LEU A 899 -3.38 -11.31 31.05
N GLN A 900 -4.15 -10.59 30.24
CA GLN A 900 -3.61 -9.59 29.32
C GLN A 900 -2.90 -8.44 30.08
N ALA A 901 -3.50 -7.95 31.16
CA ALA A 901 -2.87 -6.94 32.01
C ALA A 901 -1.59 -7.46 32.70
N LEU A 902 -1.47 -8.76 32.99
CA LEU A 902 -0.25 -9.37 33.52
C LEU A 902 0.88 -9.38 32.48
N ASP A 903 0.56 -9.74 31.24
CA ASP A 903 1.53 -9.81 30.13
C ASP A 903 2.09 -8.41 29.78
N GLU A 904 1.27 -7.37 29.98
CA GLU A 904 1.66 -5.96 29.78
C GLU A 904 2.59 -5.44 30.88
N VAL A 905 2.38 -5.84 32.14
CA VAL A 905 3.20 -5.39 33.29
C VAL A 905 4.62 -5.94 33.23
N ASP A 906 4.83 -7.16 32.71
CA ASP A 906 6.16 -7.77 32.61
C ASP A 906 7.06 -7.11 31.55
N GLN A 907 6.50 -6.32 30.61
CA GLN A 907 7.26 -5.63 29.56
C GLN A 907 7.70 -4.21 29.95
N THR A 908 7.04 -3.58 30.92
CA THR A 908 7.34 -2.21 31.35
C THR A 908 8.11 -2.20 32.67
N ALA A 909 9.42 -1.96 32.60
CA ALA A 909 10.24 -1.72 33.78
C ALA A 909 9.74 -0.47 34.54
N ASN A 910 9.26 -0.67 35.78
CA ASN A 910 9.04 0.31 36.86
C ASN A 910 8.46 1.68 36.44
N GLN A 911 7.14 1.77 36.36
CA GLN A 911 6.44 3.06 36.37
C GLN A 911 6.64 3.77 37.72
N SER A 912 6.92 5.07 37.69
CA SER A 912 7.22 5.90 38.88
C SER A 912 6.04 6.08 39.84
N LEU A 913 4.80 5.86 39.37
CA LEU A 913 3.56 6.08 40.12
C LEU A 913 2.92 4.82 40.71
N GLN A 914 3.59 3.66 40.62
CA GLN A 914 3.03 2.39 41.07
C GLN A 914 2.68 2.37 42.57
N TRP A 915 3.32 3.22 43.38
CA TRP A 915 3.04 3.42 44.81
C TRP A 915 1.62 3.90 45.12
N LEU A 916 0.93 4.54 44.16
CA LEU A 916 -0.46 5.00 44.33
C LEU A 916 -1.41 3.83 44.66
N PHE A 917 -1.14 2.64 44.13
CA PHE A 917 -1.96 1.45 44.38
C PHE A 917 -1.74 0.82 45.76
N GLU A 918 -0.77 1.31 46.54
CA GLU A 918 -0.57 0.92 47.94
C GLU A 918 -1.49 1.71 48.90
N LEU A 919 -2.11 2.79 48.43
CA LEU A 919 -3.02 3.59 49.24
C LEU A 919 -4.34 2.83 49.53
N PRO A 920 -4.94 2.98 50.73
CA PRO A 920 -6.15 2.25 51.11
C PRO A 920 -7.33 2.44 50.13
N ALA A 921 -7.47 3.64 49.56
CA ALA A 921 -8.52 3.97 48.59
C ALA A 921 -8.43 3.18 47.28
N PHE A 922 -7.23 2.78 46.86
CA PHE A 922 -6.98 2.07 45.60
C PHE A 922 -6.65 0.58 45.78
N SER A 923 -6.59 0.12 47.03
CA SER A 923 -6.29 -1.28 47.39
C SER A 923 -7.29 -2.30 46.81
N THR A 924 -8.53 -1.86 46.56
CA THR A 924 -9.64 -2.69 46.05
C THR A 924 -9.64 -2.85 44.53
N LEU A 925 -8.75 -2.15 43.81
CA LEU A 925 -8.65 -2.22 42.35
C LEU A 925 -7.96 -3.50 41.88
N THR A 926 -8.59 -4.16 40.91
CA THR A 926 -8.04 -5.31 40.18
C THR A 926 -6.86 -4.90 39.31
N LYS A 927 -6.00 -5.84 38.90
CA LYS A 927 -4.85 -5.53 38.03
C LYS A 927 -5.26 -4.90 36.69
N ALA A 928 -6.38 -5.31 36.11
CA ALA A 928 -6.92 -4.72 34.88
C ALA A 928 -7.42 -3.28 35.09
N GLU A 929 -8.01 -2.97 36.25
CA GLU A 929 -8.41 -1.61 36.62
C GLU A 929 -7.20 -0.72 36.93
N ARG A 930 -6.14 -1.28 37.53
CA ARG A 930 -4.87 -0.55 37.75
C ARG A 930 -4.24 -0.12 36.42
N ALA A 931 -4.31 -0.96 35.40
CA ALA A 931 -3.82 -0.63 34.05
C ALA A 931 -4.67 0.46 33.35
N LEU A 932 -5.92 0.69 33.78
CA LEU A 932 -6.73 1.82 33.30
C LEU A 932 -6.36 3.14 33.99
N VAL A 933 -6.06 3.09 35.30
CA VAL A 933 -5.72 4.28 36.11
C VAL A 933 -4.32 4.79 35.77
N LEU A 934 -3.37 3.88 35.55
CA LEU A 934 -2.03 4.20 35.07
C LEU A 934 -1.79 3.41 33.77
N PRO A 935 -2.14 3.98 32.60
CA PRO A 935 -1.84 3.32 31.34
C PRO A 935 -0.32 3.12 31.19
N PRO A 936 0.12 2.09 30.46
CA PRO A 936 1.53 1.92 30.13
C PRO A 936 2.05 3.16 29.38
N ASP A 937 2.96 3.92 30.00
CA ASP A 937 3.67 5.04 29.35
C ASP A 937 4.28 4.56 28.02
N HIS A 938 3.66 4.96 26.90
CA HIS A 938 4.16 4.68 25.56
C HIS A 938 4.72 5.94 24.89
N GLY A 939 5.12 6.94 25.68
CA GLY A 939 6.07 7.99 25.28
C GLY A 939 5.69 8.75 24.00
N GLY A 940 4.40 8.93 23.72
CA GLY A 940 3.92 9.65 22.55
C GLY A 940 3.68 11.15 22.85
N PRO A 941 3.92 12.08 21.90
CA PRO A 941 3.59 13.50 22.06
C PRO A 941 2.06 13.78 22.20
N ARG A 942 1.20 12.75 22.12
CA ARG A 942 -0.23 12.81 22.42
C ARG A 942 -0.61 12.27 23.81
N ASP A 943 0.31 11.64 24.54
CA ASP A 943 0.05 11.08 25.87
C ASP A 943 -0.15 12.15 26.95
N ILE A 944 0.12 13.42 26.64
CA ILE A 944 -0.06 14.53 27.58
C ILE A 944 -1.53 14.69 28.03
N HIS A 945 -2.49 14.14 27.27
CA HIS A 945 -3.92 14.17 27.61
C HIS A 945 -4.52 12.78 27.94
N ALA A 946 -3.83 11.67 27.66
CA ALA A 946 -4.34 10.33 27.91
C ALA A 946 -4.49 9.98 29.41
N GLY A 947 -3.84 10.74 30.30
CA GLY A 947 -3.91 10.56 31.75
C GLY A 947 -5.00 11.37 32.47
N ALA A 948 -5.88 12.08 31.77
CA ALA A 948 -6.87 12.97 32.38
C ALA A 948 -8.34 12.70 31.97
N GLU A 949 -8.58 11.76 31.06
CA GLU A 949 -9.95 11.37 30.69
C GLU A 949 -10.60 10.53 31.80
N GLN A 950 -11.87 10.80 32.09
CA GLN A 950 -12.62 10.08 33.12
C GLN A 950 -12.79 8.61 32.72
N THR A 951 -12.30 7.70 33.55
CA THR A 951 -12.39 6.26 33.31
C THR A 951 -13.62 5.63 33.97
N SER A 952 -13.93 4.38 33.61
CA SER A 952 -14.94 3.57 34.29
C SER A 952 -14.59 3.36 35.78
N VAL A 953 -13.30 3.34 36.11
CA VAL A 953 -12.80 3.25 37.49
C VAL A 953 -13.12 4.53 38.27
N ASP A 954 -12.91 5.70 37.67
CA ASP A 954 -13.24 6.99 38.30
C ASP A 954 -14.74 7.09 38.57
N SER A 955 -15.55 6.75 37.57
CA SER A 955 -17.01 6.70 37.70
C SER A 955 -17.43 5.75 38.84
N ARG A 956 -16.80 4.57 38.93
CA ARG A 956 -17.05 3.62 40.02
C ARG A 956 -16.64 4.17 41.39
N LEU A 957 -15.48 4.81 41.51
CA LEU A 957 -15.02 5.37 42.78
C LEU A 957 -15.91 6.52 43.26
N ILE A 958 -16.36 7.38 42.34
CA ILE A 958 -17.30 8.47 42.66
C ILE A 958 -18.65 7.88 43.11
N LEU A 959 -19.17 6.86 42.43
CA LEU A 959 -20.38 6.16 42.85
C LEU A 959 -20.18 5.45 44.22
N GLU A 960 -19.08 4.74 44.44
CA GLU A 960 -18.86 3.97 45.67
C GLU A 960 -18.57 4.84 46.91
N HIS A 961 -17.84 5.95 46.75
CA HIS A 961 -17.35 6.75 47.87
C HIS A 961 -17.99 8.14 47.97
N ALA A 962 -18.20 8.82 46.83
CA ALA A 962 -18.72 10.18 46.85
C ALA A 962 -20.25 10.23 46.85
N THR A 963 -20.97 9.29 46.23
CA THR A 963 -22.44 9.34 46.26
C THR A 963 -23.01 8.81 47.57
N LEU A 964 -22.60 7.61 48.01
CA LEU A 964 -23.12 6.97 49.22
C LEU A 964 -22.77 7.72 50.52
N GLY A 965 -21.59 8.37 50.58
CA GLY A 965 -21.14 9.12 51.76
C GLY A 965 -21.50 10.60 51.79
N SER A 966 -22.19 11.13 50.76
CA SER A 966 -22.42 12.59 50.63
C SER A 966 -23.62 13.14 51.37
N GLY A 967 -24.62 12.30 51.69
CA GLY A 967 -25.89 12.78 52.25
C GLY A 967 -26.71 13.70 51.32
N ASN A 968 -26.42 13.73 50.02
CA ASN A 968 -27.13 14.54 49.03
C ASN A 968 -28.21 13.71 48.30
N LYS A 969 -29.46 14.19 48.32
CA LYS A 969 -30.63 13.55 47.71
C LYS A 969 -30.50 13.39 46.19
N ASP A 970 -29.93 14.36 45.48
CA ASP A 970 -29.76 14.31 44.03
C ASP A 970 -28.86 13.15 43.60
N ARG A 971 -27.82 12.86 44.38
CA ARG A 971 -26.92 11.73 44.11
C ARG A 971 -27.61 10.38 44.34
N LEU A 972 -28.52 10.29 45.32
CA LEU A 972 -29.36 9.11 45.54
C LEU A 972 -30.41 8.93 44.45
N LEU A 973 -31.04 10.00 43.98
CA LEU A 973 -31.94 9.98 42.82
C LEU A 973 -31.21 9.54 41.55
N GLY A 974 -29.96 9.99 41.37
CA GLY A 974 -29.08 9.47 40.33
C GLY A 974 -28.86 7.95 40.44
N LEU A 975 -28.53 7.43 41.62
CA LEU A 975 -28.37 5.98 41.82
C LEU A 975 -29.65 5.21 41.52
N ARG A 976 -30.82 5.75 41.87
CA ARG A 976 -32.11 5.17 41.51
C ARG A 976 -32.28 5.07 40.00
N LEU A 977 -31.98 6.14 39.26
CA LEU A 977 -31.99 6.14 37.79
C LEU A 977 -31.06 5.06 37.23
N LEU A 978 -29.82 4.96 37.75
CA LEU A 978 -28.86 3.96 37.32
C LEU A 978 -29.38 2.54 37.55
N PHE A 979 -30.02 2.28 38.68
CA PHE A 979 -30.59 0.97 39.00
C PHE A 979 -31.76 0.60 38.08
N GLU A 980 -32.70 1.51 37.88
CA GLU A 980 -33.86 1.25 37.00
C GLU A 980 -33.43 1.10 35.53
N TRP A 981 -32.45 1.90 35.09
CA TRP A 981 -31.84 1.74 33.76
C TRP A 981 -31.14 0.39 33.62
N ALA A 982 -30.34 -0.02 34.61
CA ALA A 982 -29.63 -1.29 34.59
C ALA A 982 -30.60 -2.48 34.58
N ASP A 983 -31.70 -2.43 35.33
CA ASP A 983 -32.74 -3.48 35.32
C ASP A 983 -33.37 -3.60 33.93
N LYS A 984 -33.73 -2.48 33.31
CA LYS A 984 -34.27 -2.47 31.94
C LYS A 984 -33.27 -2.99 30.91
N ALA A 985 -31.99 -2.64 31.03
CA ALA A 985 -30.94 -3.16 30.16
C ALA A 985 -30.75 -4.69 30.32
N MET A 986 -30.84 -5.19 31.56
CA MET A 986 -30.78 -6.62 31.86
C MET A 986 -32.02 -7.39 31.35
N GLU A 987 -33.21 -6.81 31.44
CA GLU A 987 -34.45 -7.38 30.87
C GLU A 987 -34.37 -7.48 29.34
N GLU A 988 -33.76 -6.49 28.67
CA GLU A 988 -33.50 -6.50 27.23
C GLU A 988 -32.35 -7.44 26.81
N GLY A 989 -31.68 -8.10 27.77
CA GLY A 989 -30.57 -9.02 27.53
C GLY A 989 -29.28 -8.34 27.06
N ARG A 990 -29.13 -7.03 27.28
CA ARG A 990 -27.92 -6.27 26.92
C ARG A 990 -26.81 -6.50 27.94
N GLU A 991 -25.58 -6.67 27.47
CA GLU A 991 -24.39 -6.72 28.33
C GLU A 991 -23.86 -5.31 28.58
N MET A 992 -23.88 -4.86 29.84
CA MET A 992 -23.35 -3.55 30.25
C MET A 992 -21.81 -3.56 30.29
N ARG A 993 -21.17 -2.68 29.50
CA ARG A 993 -19.72 -2.60 29.31
C ARG A 993 -19.06 -1.49 30.12
N TRP A 994 -19.70 -0.32 30.27
CA TRP A 994 -19.14 0.81 31.01
C TRP A 994 -19.17 0.56 32.52
N ILE A 995 -20.37 0.41 33.10
CA ILE A 995 -20.55 -0.01 34.49
C ILE A 995 -21.05 -1.45 34.50
N ARG A 996 -20.15 -2.39 34.82
CA ARG A 996 -20.47 -3.81 34.85
C ARG A 996 -21.57 -4.12 35.88
N LYS A 997 -22.38 -5.13 35.59
CA LYS A 997 -23.46 -5.64 36.46
C LYS A 997 -23.01 -5.88 37.90
N GLU A 998 -21.81 -6.41 38.10
CA GLU A 998 -21.23 -6.71 39.41
C GLU A 998 -21.08 -5.45 40.28
N VAL A 999 -20.71 -4.32 39.65
CA VAL A 999 -20.56 -3.03 40.33
C VAL A 999 -21.92 -2.50 40.76
N VAL A 1000 -22.92 -2.57 39.88
CA VAL A 1000 -24.31 -2.15 40.19
C VAL A 1000 -24.88 -2.98 41.35
N GLN A 1001 -24.68 -4.29 41.34
CA GLN A 1001 -25.13 -5.17 42.42
C GLN A 1001 -24.44 -4.87 43.76
N ARG A 1002 -23.14 -4.55 43.72
CA ARG A 1002 -22.40 -4.15 44.92
C ARG A 1002 -22.90 -2.81 45.47
N LEU A 1003 -23.17 -1.84 44.60
CA LEU A 1003 -23.75 -0.56 44.99
C LEU A 1003 -25.13 -0.75 45.65
N ARG A 1004 -26.00 -1.61 45.08
CA ARG A 1004 -27.29 -1.96 45.70
C ARG A 1004 -27.12 -2.57 47.09
N ALA A 1005 -26.21 -3.53 47.23
CA ALA A 1005 -25.94 -4.17 48.52
C ALA A 1005 -25.45 -3.14 49.55
N ARG A 1006 -24.61 -2.18 49.16
CA ARG A 1006 -24.15 -1.11 50.06
C ARG A 1006 -25.26 -0.14 50.47
N VAL A 1007 -26.14 0.26 49.54
CA VAL A 1007 -27.30 1.10 49.87
C VAL A 1007 -28.19 0.41 50.90
N TRP A 1008 -28.51 -0.88 50.68
CA TRP A 1008 -29.37 -1.64 51.58
C TRP A 1008 -28.73 -2.00 52.93
N VAL A 1009 -27.40 -2.16 52.98
CA VAL A 1009 -26.69 -2.37 54.25
C VAL A 1009 -26.59 -1.07 55.04
N GLY A 1010 -26.41 0.07 54.37
CA GLY A 1010 -26.43 1.40 55.01
C GLY A 1010 -27.81 1.83 55.52
N GLU A 1011 -28.90 1.18 55.10
CA GLU A 1011 -30.23 1.34 55.71
C GLU A 1011 -30.41 0.51 57.00
N MET A 1012 -29.54 -0.48 57.25
CA MET A 1012 -29.59 -1.36 58.44
C MET A 1012 -28.66 -0.93 59.58
N GLU A 1013 -27.69 -0.04 59.30
CA GLU A 1013 -26.88 0.67 60.30
C GLU A 1013 -27.52 2.01 60.66
#